data_AF-A0A7V1N8G0-F1
#
_entry.id   AF-A0A7V1N8G0-F1
#
_cell.length_a   1.000
_cell.length_b   1.000
_cell.length_c   1.000
_cell.angle_alpha   90.00
_cell.angle_beta   90.00
_cell.angle_gamma   90.00
#
_symmetry.space_group_name_H-M   'P 1'
#
loop_
_entity.id
_entity.type
_entity.pdbx_description
1 polymer ?
#
loop_
_entity_poly.entity_id
_entity_poly.type
_entity_poly.pdbx_seq_one_letter_code
_entity_poly.pdbx_strand_id
1 'polypeptide(L)'
;MTNSRSPSRLNTANRPGRHCNCPWSSNGPSKVNQPISMVSGRPVRPGGISPDIALSRCDYPAPPCAAGARPHSSTSMARKAGSAQGVDASRRDSRTAPPPAERLPANPNHRSTGAAPTSLEKERYPLVDFVKSCTYIVSTGFTGGGPAMAGLFAKKGGDISARRRLLDELRARFASFQRLLENNHSVLRHIADLEEKARGEYLFDINYVRSHLAEIRNGTEAILEEMISLGGESYAPLRERFREIDGNLERLLPGRRGVVEDAFAIPLGEIGNDRLSSVGGKSAQLGEMKRLGLPVPDGFAISGWAYKRFLDANNLQDRIHDQLAGLDLREYAELVRVSESIRMMVRTSPVPEEVASAIHGELDALMRRTGARRVALRSSAVGEDTLFSFAGQYTSYLNLPPARVIDRYRDVIAGKFTPKAIYYFLSHSLEEEDLAMAVGCLAMVDPAASGVVYTRDPVRPDSGEVLIHAVLGLGKPLVDGTLTPDAFAVSREDGRLLRSEPAVKRARWVLAPGGGILEEPVGEEERARPAVDEKMLKRLADYAVRLEEHYGSPQDIEWAVTREGELFLLQTRPLQVIHAAEEPREIDLSGLEPLAAGGTTVCPGVGYGVVAQVASAEDLAAVPEGAVVIAPRPFPGLVTVMQRA
;
A
#
# COMPACT_ATOMS: atom_id res chain seq x y z
N MET A 1 16.46 -4.94 -61.44
CA MET A 1 17.33 -5.93 -62.13
C MET A 1 17.40 -7.17 -61.24
N THR A 2 16.41 -8.06 -61.34
CA THR A 2 16.49 -9.39 -62.01
C THR A 2 17.63 -10.28 -61.47
N ASN A 3 17.32 -11.30 -60.66
CA ASN A 3 17.06 -12.65 -61.20
C ASN A 3 16.63 -13.68 -60.14
N SER A 4 15.61 -14.44 -60.51
CA SER A 4 15.06 -15.66 -59.90
C SER A 4 15.89 -16.91 -60.20
N ARG A 5 15.80 -17.96 -59.36
CA ARG A 5 15.74 -19.38 -59.80
C ARG A 5 15.36 -20.34 -58.65
N SER A 6 14.26 -21.05 -58.84
CA SER A 6 13.79 -22.30 -58.19
C SER A 6 14.06 -23.48 -59.17
N PRO A 7 13.51 -24.73 -59.07
CA PRO A 7 13.26 -25.73 -57.99
C PRO A 7 13.67 -27.21 -58.38
N SER A 8 13.56 -28.20 -57.48
CA SER A 8 13.28 -29.66 -57.75
C SER A 8 13.32 -30.49 -56.44
N ARG A 9 12.24 -31.11 -55.88
CA ARG A 9 11.51 -32.38 -56.20
C ARG A 9 12.45 -33.60 -56.37
N LEU A 10 12.27 -34.82 -55.82
CA LEU A 10 11.07 -35.62 -55.45
C LEU A 10 11.48 -36.97 -54.75
N ASN A 11 10.63 -37.47 -53.82
CA ASN A 11 10.23 -38.89 -53.53
C ASN A 11 11.26 -39.95 -53.02
N THR A 12 10.99 -40.94 -52.15
CA THR A 12 9.82 -41.77 -51.69
C THR A 12 10.09 -42.24 -50.21
N ALA A 13 9.21 -42.78 -49.34
CA ALA A 13 8.10 -43.72 -49.50
C ALA A 13 7.16 -43.79 -48.25
N ASN A 14 5.89 -44.14 -48.52
CA ASN A 14 4.86 -44.89 -47.77
C ASN A 14 4.13 -44.35 -46.49
N ARG A 15 2.81 -44.13 -46.72
CA ARG A 15 1.60 -44.02 -45.86
C ARG A 15 1.10 -45.40 -45.34
N PRO A 16 -0.08 -45.57 -44.67
CA PRO A 16 -1.13 -44.63 -44.17
C PRO A 16 -1.50 -44.87 -42.67
N GLY A 17 -2.41 -44.21 -41.94
CA GLY A 17 -3.41 -43.16 -42.16
C GLY A 17 -4.63 -43.33 -41.21
N ARG A 18 -5.24 -42.20 -40.76
CA ARG A 18 -6.62 -42.03 -40.19
C ARG A 18 -6.86 -42.52 -38.74
N HIS A 19 -7.81 -42.04 -37.91
CA HIS A 19 -8.56 -40.79 -37.63
C HIS A 19 -9.61 -41.16 -36.54
N CYS A 20 -9.77 -40.34 -35.48
CA CYS A 20 -10.99 -40.00 -34.70
C CYS A 20 -12.10 -41.05 -34.39
N ASN A 21 -12.45 -41.22 -33.09
CA ASN A 21 -13.78 -40.91 -32.46
C ASN A 21 -13.98 -41.55 -31.04
N CYS A 22 -14.56 -40.80 -30.10
CA CYS A 22 -15.29 -41.27 -28.89
C CYS A 22 -16.63 -41.95 -29.28
N PRO A 23 -17.48 -42.61 -28.42
CA PRO A 23 -17.72 -42.40 -26.96
C PRO A 23 -18.21 -43.61 -26.06
N TRP A 24 -18.33 -43.34 -24.74
CA TRP A 24 -19.32 -43.80 -23.71
C TRP A 24 -19.43 -45.25 -23.14
N SER A 25 -19.58 -45.24 -21.79
CA SER A 25 -20.24 -46.22 -20.87
C SER A 25 -19.50 -47.56 -20.63
N SER A 26 -19.46 -48.18 -19.44
CA SER A 26 -20.38 -48.23 -18.30
C SER A 26 -19.73 -48.96 -17.09
N ASN A 27 -20.27 -48.68 -15.89
CA ASN A 27 -20.39 -49.56 -14.71
C ASN A 27 -19.19 -49.77 -13.74
N GLY A 28 -19.38 -49.24 -12.51
CA GLY A 28 -18.84 -49.81 -11.26
C GLY A 28 -19.55 -51.14 -10.89
N PRO A 29 -19.64 -51.58 -9.60
CA PRO A 29 -19.55 -50.80 -8.36
C PRO A 29 -18.82 -51.48 -7.17
N SER A 30 -18.88 -50.81 -6.01
CA SER A 30 -19.13 -51.36 -4.65
C SER A 30 -18.02 -52.19 -3.95
N LYS A 31 -17.83 -52.19 -2.63
CA LYS A 31 -18.42 -51.53 -1.45
C LYS A 31 -17.54 -51.94 -0.25
N VAL A 32 -17.36 -51.04 0.72
CA VAL A 32 -17.58 -51.24 2.18
C VAL A 32 -16.84 -52.40 2.89
N ASN A 33 -15.93 -52.09 3.84
CA ASN A 33 -16.20 -52.10 5.29
C ASN A 33 -14.94 -51.80 6.12
N GLN A 34 -15.15 -51.02 7.18
CA GLN A 34 -14.29 -50.77 8.35
C GLN A 34 -14.13 -52.05 9.23
N PRO A 35 -13.64 -51.99 10.49
CA PRO A 35 -12.42 -51.37 11.07
C PRO A 35 -11.69 -52.39 12.00
N ILE A 36 -10.41 -52.16 12.37
CA ILE A 36 -9.90 -52.66 13.67
C ILE A 36 -8.96 -51.61 14.30
N SER A 37 -9.36 -51.17 15.48
CA SER A 37 -8.59 -50.48 16.50
C SER A 37 -7.55 -51.39 17.16
N MET A 38 -6.37 -50.89 17.49
CA MET A 38 -5.85 -50.82 18.88
C MET A 38 -4.33 -50.65 18.94
N VAL A 39 -3.94 -49.60 19.67
CA VAL A 39 -3.01 -49.64 20.81
C VAL A 39 -1.50 -49.81 20.54
N SER A 40 -0.82 -48.72 20.91
CA SER A 40 0.49 -48.59 21.55
C SER A 40 1.73 -49.20 20.88
N GLY A 41 2.66 -48.31 20.54
CA GLY A 41 4.06 -48.62 20.49
C GLY A 41 4.86 -47.34 20.32
N ARG A 42 5.58 -46.92 21.37
CA ARG A 42 6.78 -46.08 21.19
C ARG A 42 7.69 -46.77 20.18
N PRO A 43 8.37 -46.02 19.30
CA PRO A 43 9.83 -46.04 19.38
C PRO A 43 10.48 -44.68 18.99
N VAL A 44 11.50 -44.24 19.72
CA VAL A 44 12.94 -44.34 19.37
C VAL A 44 13.38 -43.28 18.34
N ARG A 45 14.44 -42.53 18.71
CA ARG A 45 15.19 -41.61 17.86
C ARG A 45 15.75 -42.33 16.61
N PRO A 46 15.94 -41.59 15.50
CA PRO A 46 17.16 -41.72 14.71
C PRO A 46 17.77 -40.32 14.47
N GLY A 47 19.08 -40.09 14.51
CA GLY A 47 20.14 -40.94 13.97
C GLY A 47 20.23 -40.67 12.46
N GLY A 48 21.11 -39.75 12.07
CA GLY A 48 21.18 -39.20 10.72
C GLY A 48 21.65 -40.17 9.65
N ILE A 49 21.32 -39.83 8.40
CA ILE A 49 21.95 -40.34 7.18
C ILE A 49 21.98 -39.18 6.18
N SER A 50 23.19 -38.74 5.81
CA SER A 50 23.47 -37.93 4.62
C SER A 50 23.32 -38.77 3.35
N PRO A 51 23.15 -38.11 2.19
CA PRO A 51 24.05 -38.42 1.09
C PRO A 51 24.64 -37.17 0.44
N ASP A 52 25.98 -37.16 0.34
CA ASP A 52 26.76 -36.35 -0.60
C ASP A 52 26.43 -36.74 -2.04
N ILE A 53 26.20 -35.77 -2.94
CA ILE A 53 26.71 -35.81 -4.33
C ILE A 53 27.08 -34.39 -4.81
N ALA A 54 28.40 -34.23 -4.93
CA ALA A 54 29.18 -33.54 -5.97
C ALA A 54 28.92 -32.05 -6.34
N LEU A 55 29.87 -31.25 -5.87
CA LEU A 55 30.30 -29.95 -6.37
C LEU A 55 30.82 -30.01 -7.82
N SER A 56 30.38 -29.06 -8.66
CA SER A 56 31.15 -28.61 -9.83
C SER A 56 31.73 -27.22 -9.55
N ARG A 57 33.07 -27.18 -9.55
CA ARG A 57 33.88 -25.96 -9.47
C ARG A 57 33.84 -25.23 -10.82
N CYS A 58 33.81 -23.91 -10.78
CA CYS A 58 34.33 -23.05 -11.85
C CYS A 58 35.19 -21.96 -11.21
N ASP A 59 36.49 -22.06 -11.49
CA ASP A 59 37.57 -21.19 -11.06
C ASP A 59 37.49 -19.81 -11.75
N TYR A 60 37.83 -18.74 -11.02
CA TYR A 60 38.29 -17.48 -11.60
C TYR A 60 39.63 -17.09 -10.96
N PRO A 61 40.64 -16.66 -11.73
CA PRO A 61 41.98 -16.37 -11.23
C PRO A 61 42.16 -14.90 -10.84
N ALA A 62 43.07 -14.65 -9.90
CA ALA A 62 43.74 -13.38 -9.62
C ALA A 62 45.18 -13.68 -9.16
N PRO A 63 46.13 -12.74 -9.14
CA PRO A 63 46.42 -11.56 -9.99
C PRO A 63 47.92 -11.60 -10.43
N PRO A 64 48.55 -10.46 -10.80
CA PRO A 64 49.88 -10.25 -10.24
C PRO A 64 50.12 -8.84 -9.65
N CYS A 65 50.93 -8.85 -8.58
CA CYS A 65 51.49 -7.70 -7.86
C CYS A 65 52.67 -7.04 -8.61
N ALA A 66 52.83 -5.73 -8.42
CA ALA A 66 54.12 -5.03 -8.35
C ALA A 66 53.90 -3.73 -7.54
N ALA A 67 54.38 -3.63 -6.30
CA ALA A 67 55.72 -3.20 -5.89
C ALA A 67 55.96 -1.68 -6.04
N GLY A 68 56.25 -0.98 -4.93
CA GLY A 68 56.89 0.35 -5.00
C GLY A 68 56.68 1.31 -3.82
N ALA A 69 57.57 1.20 -2.83
CA ALA A 69 58.18 2.30 -2.06
C ALA A 69 57.34 3.18 -1.10
N ARG A 70 57.65 3.05 0.20
CA ARG A 70 57.72 4.18 1.16
C ARG A 70 59.04 4.94 0.94
N PRO A 71 59.17 6.20 1.42
CA PRO A 71 59.79 6.36 2.75
C PRO A 71 59.27 7.52 3.63
N HIS A 72 59.38 7.29 4.95
CA HIS A 72 59.81 8.16 6.06
C HIS A 72 59.37 9.63 6.22
N SER A 73 58.80 9.93 7.41
CA SER A 73 59.33 10.77 8.52
C SER A 73 58.16 11.37 9.32
N SER A 74 57.96 11.05 10.61
CA SER A 74 58.46 11.76 11.83
C SER A 74 58.36 13.29 11.71
N THR A 75 57.76 14.08 12.61
CA THR A 75 57.83 14.02 14.08
C THR A 75 56.88 15.06 14.72
N SER A 76 56.43 14.74 15.94
CA SER A 76 56.08 15.54 17.14
C SER A 76 55.68 17.04 17.11
N MET A 77 54.68 17.29 17.98
CA MET A 77 54.62 18.31 19.05
C MET A 77 54.87 19.81 18.75
N ALA A 78 53.88 20.67 19.05
CA ALA A 78 53.79 21.38 20.35
C ALA A 78 53.02 22.72 20.24
N ARG A 79 52.07 22.90 21.17
CA ARG A 79 51.80 24.08 22.02
C ARG A 79 52.02 25.51 21.48
N LYS A 80 50.98 26.35 21.61
CA LYS A 80 50.82 27.50 22.54
C LYS A 80 49.66 28.37 22.03
N ALA A 81 48.61 28.63 22.80
CA ALA A 81 48.48 29.51 23.98
C ALA A 81 48.19 30.98 23.62
N GLY A 82 47.20 31.56 24.31
CA GLY A 82 46.91 32.99 24.41
C GLY A 82 45.44 33.32 24.12
N SER A 83 44.53 33.38 25.10
CA SER A 83 44.26 34.52 26.03
C SER A 83 43.58 35.69 25.32
N ALA A 84 42.58 36.40 25.83
CA ALA A 84 41.78 36.36 27.06
C ALA A 84 40.72 37.49 26.97
N GLN A 85 39.83 37.54 27.97
CA GLN A 85 38.96 38.64 28.42
C GLN A 85 37.67 38.85 27.62
N GLY A 86 36.45 38.79 28.19
CA GLY A 86 36.02 38.96 29.59
C GLY A 86 35.51 40.38 29.80
N VAL A 87 34.21 40.54 30.09
CA VAL A 87 33.58 41.23 31.27
C VAL A 87 32.47 42.12 30.69
N ASP A 88 31.27 42.37 31.25
CA ASP A 88 30.41 41.82 32.30
C ASP A 88 29.09 42.63 32.23
N ALA A 89 28.10 42.15 32.95
CA ALA A 89 26.70 42.53 33.09
C ALA A 89 26.33 44.02 33.25
N SER A 90 25.08 44.34 32.91
CA SER A 90 24.11 44.77 33.94
C SER A 90 22.65 44.74 33.45
N ARG A 91 21.78 44.39 34.40
CA ARG A 91 20.32 44.26 34.35
C ARG A 91 19.62 45.63 34.21
N ARG A 92 18.41 45.63 33.62
CA ARG A 92 17.18 46.13 34.30
C ARG A 92 15.90 45.70 33.58
N ASP A 93 14.91 45.41 34.41
CA ASP A 93 13.52 45.09 34.13
C ASP A 93 12.80 46.10 33.22
N SER A 94 11.91 45.58 32.36
CA SER A 94 10.55 46.10 32.28
C SER A 94 9.61 45.05 31.70
N ARG A 95 8.67 44.60 32.53
CA ARG A 95 7.45 43.90 32.15
C ARG A 95 6.63 44.78 31.21
N THR A 96 6.25 44.27 30.05
CA THR A 96 5.16 44.82 29.24
C THR A 96 4.34 43.67 28.64
N ALA A 97 3.06 43.68 28.98
CA ALA A 97 2.00 42.77 28.59
C ALA A 97 1.72 42.80 27.07
N PRO A 98 1.06 41.76 26.51
CA PRO A 98 0.85 41.64 25.07
C PRO A 98 -0.22 42.64 24.56
N PRO A 99 -0.13 43.07 23.29
CA PRO A 99 -1.11 43.97 22.68
C PRO A 99 -2.45 43.27 22.38
N PRO A 100 -3.56 44.02 22.27
CA PRO A 100 -4.92 43.49 22.35
C PRO A 100 -5.40 42.86 21.04
N ALA A 101 -6.28 41.87 21.19
CA ALA A 101 -7.01 41.20 20.12
C ALA A 101 -7.81 42.18 19.25
N GLU A 102 -7.60 42.12 17.94
CA GLU A 102 -8.47 42.77 16.96
C GLU A 102 -9.81 42.05 16.89
N ARG A 103 -10.86 42.85 17.05
CA ARG A 103 -12.26 42.45 17.10
C ARG A 103 -12.80 42.27 15.69
N LEU A 104 -13.31 41.07 15.42
CA LEU A 104 -14.29 40.81 14.37
C LEU A 104 -15.55 41.67 14.64
N PRO A 105 -16.13 42.33 13.62
CA PRO A 105 -17.36 43.11 13.82
C PRO A 105 -18.55 42.20 14.13
N ALA A 106 -19.32 42.65 15.12
CA ALA A 106 -20.45 41.98 15.70
C ALA A 106 -21.66 41.88 14.75
N ASN A 107 -22.25 40.70 14.79
CA ASN A 107 -23.56 40.31 14.29
C ASN A 107 -24.69 41.13 14.96
N PRO A 108 -25.53 41.88 14.20
CA PRO A 108 -26.72 42.51 14.74
C PRO A 108 -27.94 41.62 14.47
N ASN A 109 -28.49 41.02 15.53
CA ASN A 109 -29.92 40.94 15.87
C ASN A 109 -30.30 39.62 16.53
N HIS A 110 -30.38 39.66 17.86
CA HIS A 110 -31.31 38.84 18.62
C HIS A 110 -32.61 39.63 18.81
N ARG A 111 -33.76 39.10 18.35
CA ARG A 111 -35.06 39.24 19.03
C ARG A 111 -36.05 38.17 18.57
N SER A 112 -36.32 37.26 19.51
CA SER A 112 -37.59 36.60 19.88
C SER A 112 -38.70 36.31 18.86
N THR A 113 -39.00 35.01 18.74
CA THR A 113 -40.33 34.35 18.77
C THR A 113 -41.49 34.92 17.93
N GLY A 114 -41.96 34.12 16.97
CA GLY A 114 -43.29 34.23 16.36
C GLY A 114 -43.46 33.25 15.19
N ALA A 115 -44.50 32.43 15.22
CA ALA A 115 -44.76 31.34 14.27
C ALA A 115 -45.42 31.79 12.95
N ALA A 116 -45.01 31.13 11.85
CA ALA A 116 -45.71 30.83 10.57
C ALA A 116 -46.12 31.99 9.61
N PRO A 117 -46.37 31.74 8.29
CA PRO A 117 -46.16 30.53 7.47
C PRO A 117 -45.30 30.73 6.19
N THR A 118 -44.88 29.59 5.66
CA THR A 118 -44.27 29.32 4.34
C THR A 118 -44.99 29.97 3.16
N SER A 119 -44.22 30.59 2.26
CA SER A 119 -44.65 30.99 0.91
C SER A 119 -43.56 30.62 -0.11
N LEU A 120 -43.46 29.32 -0.40
CA LEU A 120 -42.83 28.76 -1.59
C LEU A 120 -43.78 27.71 -2.19
N GLU A 121 -45.01 28.16 -2.46
CA GLU A 121 -45.90 27.50 -3.42
C GLU A 121 -46.00 28.41 -4.64
N LYS A 122 -45.16 28.13 -5.64
CA LYS A 122 -45.43 28.29 -7.09
C LYS A 122 -44.13 28.16 -7.86
N GLU A 123 -43.71 26.92 -8.05
CA GLU A 123 -43.04 26.46 -9.27
C GLU A 123 -43.15 24.94 -9.30
N ARG A 124 -44.26 24.45 -9.89
CA ARG A 124 -44.46 23.03 -10.16
C ARG A 124 -43.51 22.65 -11.29
N TYR A 125 -42.48 21.86 -10.99
CA TYR A 125 -41.65 21.22 -12.00
C TYR A 125 -42.46 20.19 -12.81
N PRO A 126 -42.23 20.06 -14.14
CA PRO A 126 -42.95 19.12 -15.01
C PRO A 126 -42.79 17.64 -14.64
N LEU A 127 -41.84 17.30 -13.76
CA LEU A 127 -41.52 15.92 -13.39
C LEU A 127 -42.65 15.24 -12.61
N VAL A 128 -43.37 15.97 -11.75
CA VAL A 128 -44.50 15.41 -10.97
C VAL A 128 -45.73 15.18 -11.85
N ASP A 129 -45.95 16.05 -12.84
CA ASP A 129 -47.03 15.89 -13.82
C ASP A 129 -46.67 14.81 -14.88
N PHE A 130 -45.39 14.64 -15.20
CA PHE A 130 -44.88 13.55 -16.05
C PHE A 130 -44.99 12.19 -15.36
N VAL A 131 -44.56 12.08 -14.10
CA VAL A 131 -44.72 10.87 -13.28
C VAL A 131 -46.20 10.54 -13.11
N LYS A 132 -47.07 11.53 -12.82
CA LYS A 132 -48.52 11.31 -12.79
C LYS A 132 -49.09 10.88 -14.14
N SER A 133 -48.61 11.41 -15.27
CA SER A 133 -49.04 10.97 -16.60
C SER A 133 -48.59 9.55 -16.92
N CYS A 134 -47.40 9.13 -16.49
CA CYS A 134 -46.90 7.76 -16.64
C CYS A 134 -47.62 6.77 -15.71
N THR A 135 -47.91 7.16 -14.46
CA THR A 135 -48.73 6.33 -13.55
C THR A 135 -50.19 6.26 -14.03
N TYR A 136 -50.72 7.31 -14.64
CA TYR A 136 -52.06 7.32 -15.24
C TYR A 136 -52.13 6.39 -16.46
N ILE A 137 -51.13 6.41 -17.36
CA ILE A 137 -51.09 5.51 -18.53
C ILE A 137 -50.92 4.04 -18.13
N VAL A 138 -50.20 3.74 -17.04
CA VAL A 138 -50.03 2.37 -16.53
C VAL A 138 -51.26 1.90 -15.72
N SER A 139 -52.00 2.79 -15.06
CA SER A 139 -53.20 2.44 -14.28
C SER A 139 -54.51 2.44 -15.08
N THR A 140 -54.66 3.26 -16.13
CA THR A 140 -55.89 3.31 -16.95
C THR A 140 -55.84 2.44 -18.21
N GLY A 141 -54.84 1.55 -18.32
CA GLY A 141 -54.83 0.47 -19.31
C GLY A 141 -55.96 -0.56 -19.10
N PHE A 142 -56.65 -0.52 -17.96
CA PHE A 142 -57.90 -1.23 -17.70
C PHE A 142 -58.87 -0.28 -16.99
N THR A 143 -59.96 0.08 -17.68
CA THR A 143 -61.14 0.84 -17.20
C THR A 143 -61.03 2.38 -17.15
N GLY A 144 -61.85 3.05 -17.99
CA GLY A 144 -62.29 4.45 -17.79
C GLY A 144 -61.73 5.49 -18.78
N GLY A 145 -62.55 5.90 -19.77
CA GLY A 145 -62.19 6.88 -20.80
C GLY A 145 -62.44 8.36 -20.45
N GLY A 146 -61.82 9.25 -21.25
CA GLY A 146 -62.02 10.70 -21.31
C GLY A 146 -61.43 11.32 -22.59
N PRO A 147 -61.90 12.48 -23.09
CA PRO A 147 -62.28 12.66 -24.49
C PRO A 147 -61.18 13.31 -25.36
N ALA A 148 -60.14 12.56 -25.66
CA ALA A 148 -59.27 12.85 -26.82
C ALA A 148 -58.89 11.59 -27.63
N MET A 149 -59.18 10.41 -27.08
CA MET A 149 -58.93 9.10 -27.68
C MET A 149 -60.21 8.39 -28.17
N ALA A 150 -61.35 9.08 -28.23
CA ALA A 150 -62.61 8.51 -28.73
C ALA A 150 -62.72 8.54 -30.27
N GLY A 151 -61.87 9.31 -30.96
CA GLY A 151 -61.92 9.44 -32.43
C GLY A 151 -61.18 8.37 -33.22
N LEU A 152 -60.32 7.57 -32.58
CA LEU A 152 -59.41 6.64 -33.29
C LEU A 152 -59.78 5.16 -33.17
N PHE A 153 -60.74 4.80 -32.29
CA PHE A 153 -61.25 3.42 -32.18
C PHE A 153 -62.58 3.19 -32.92
N ALA A 154 -63.06 4.21 -33.64
CA ALA A 154 -64.28 4.13 -34.45
C ALA A 154 -63.96 4.30 -35.94
N LYS A 155 -63.13 3.41 -36.52
CA LYS A 155 -63.14 3.14 -37.97
C LYS A 155 -62.47 1.78 -38.24
N LYS A 156 -63.28 0.82 -38.73
CA LYS A 156 -62.80 -0.42 -39.35
C LYS A 156 -61.83 -0.04 -40.48
N GLY A 157 -60.54 -0.37 -40.32
CA GLY A 157 -59.51 -0.18 -41.35
C GLY A 157 -58.23 0.57 -40.93
N GLY A 158 -57.82 0.53 -39.67
CA GLY A 158 -56.55 1.13 -39.22
C GLY A 158 -55.34 0.22 -39.47
N ASP A 159 -54.37 0.73 -40.22
CA ASP A 159 -53.13 0.08 -40.64
C ASP A 159 -52.37 -0.64 -39.50
N ILE A 160 -52.22 -1.97 -39.60
CA ILE A 160 -51.48 -2.82 -38.65
C ILE A 160 -50.04 -2.30 -38.44
N SER A 161 -49.47 -1.64 -39.46
CA SER A 161 -48.13 -1.06 -39.39
C SER A 161 -48.05 0.15 -38.45
N ALA A 162 -49.12 0.93 -38.31
CA ALA A 162 -49.18 2.10 -37.41
C ALA A 162 -49.30 1.67 -35.94
N ARG A 163 -50.07 0.61 -35.66
CA ARG A 163 -50.21 0.04 -34.32
C ARG A 163 -48.91 -0.62 -33.84
N ARG A 164 -48.18 -1.27 -34.74
CA ARG A 164 -46.86 -1.86 -34.44
C ARG A 164 -45.83 -0.78 -34.10
N ARG A 165 -45.77 0.30 -34.89
CA ARG A 165 -44.92 1.47 -34.63
C ARG A 165 -45.19 2.09 -33.26
N LEU A 166 -46.46 2.26 -32.89
CA LEU A 166 -46.84 2.80 -31.58
C LEU A 166 -46.37 1.88 -30.42
N LEU A 167 -46.51 0.57 -30.56
CA LEU A 167 -46.06 -0.39 -29.55
C LEU A 167 -44.53 -0.42 -29.41
N ASP A 168 -43.81 -0.32 -30.52
CA ASP A 168 -42.35 -0.28 -30.52
C ASP A 168 -41.83 1.02 -29.90
N GLU A 169 -42.49 2.16 -30.16
CA GLU A 169 -42.19 3.45 -29.52
C GLU A 169 -42.45 3.41 -28.00
N LEU A 170 -43.55 2.80 -27.58
CA LEU A 170 -43.92 2.68 -26.18
C LEU A 170 -42.96 1.75 -25.41
N ARG A 171 -42.49 0.67 -26.06
CA ARG A 171 -41.44 -0.21 -25.53
C ARG A 171 -40.09 0.51 -25.41
N ALA A 172 -39.72 1.31 -26.40
CA ALA A 172 -38.47 2.08 -26.36
C ALA A 172 -38.47 3.10 -25.21
N ARG A 173 -39.59 3.81 -25.02
CA ARG A 173 -39.77 4.73 -23.89
C ARG A 173 -39.76 4.01 -22.54
N PHE A 174 -40.40 2.85 -22.44
CA PHE A 174 -40.38 2.06 -21.21
C PHE A 174 -38.95 1.58 -20.87
N ALA A 175 -38.19 1.11 -21.85
CA ALA A 175 -36.81 0.69 -21.63
C ALA A 175 -35.90 1.86 -21.21
N SER A 176 -36.10 3.04 -21.81
CA SER A 176 -35.42 4.29 -21.42
C SER A 176 -35.74 4.69 -19.97
N PHE A 177 -37.00 4.57 -19.57
CA PHE A 177 -37.42 4.81 -18.19
C PHE A 177 -36.80 3.82 -17.19
N GLN A 178 -36.68 2.54 -17.54
CA GLN A 178 -36.02 1.55 -16.69
C GLN A 178 -34.53 1.87 -16.49
N ARG A 179 -33.81 2.20 -17.56
CA ARG A 179 -32.39 2.60 -17.47
C ARG A 179 -32.20 3.85 -16.62
N LEU A 180 -33.11 4.82 -16.72
CA LEU A 180 -33.09 6.00 -15.86
C LEU A 180 -33.18 5.62 -14.37
N LEU A 181 -34.10 4.71 -13.99
CA LEU A 181 -34.24 4.26 -12.61
C LEU A 181 -33.00 3.50 -12.11
N GLU A 182 -32.44 2.62 -12.93
CA GLU A 182 -31.23 1.86 -12.60
C GLU A 182 -30.04 2.79 -12.35
N ASN A 183 -29.81 3.75 -13.26
CA ASN A 183 -28.75 4.73 -13.09
C ASN A 183 -28.97 5.60 -11.83
N ASN A 184 -30.20 6.02 -11.56
CA ASN A 184 -30.54 6.79 -10.36
C ASN A 184 -30.24 6.01 -9.07
N HIS A 185 -30.60 4.73 -9.01
CA HIS A 185 -30.26 3.88 -7.85
C HIS A 185 -28.75 3.71 -7.68
N SER A 186 -28.00 3.54 -8.78
CA SER A 186 -26.55 3.43 -8.72
C SER A 186 -25.89 4.70 -8.18
N VAL A 187 -26.30 5.87 -8.69
CA VAL A 187 -25.80 7.18 -8.24
C VAL A 187 -26.08 7.38 -6.74
N LEU A 188 -27.31 7.12 -6.28
CA LEU A 188 -27.67 7.26 -4.87
C LEU A 188 -26.87 6.34 -3.96
N ARG A 189 -26.54 5.12 -4.41
CA ARG A 189 -25.70 4.18 -3.65
C ARG A 189 -24.29 4.74 -3.44
N HIS A 190 -23.68 5.32 -4.47
CA HIS A 190 -22.35 5.93 -4.35
C HIS A 190 -22.35 7.18 -3.46
N ILE A 191 -23.42 7.99 -3.52
CA ILE A 191 -23.57 9.14 -2.61
C ILE A 191 -23.68 8.68 -1.15
N ALA A 192 -24.51 7.67 -0.88
CA ALA A 192 -24.69 7.15 0.47
C ALA A 192 -23.38 6.58 1.05
N ASP A 193 -22.60 5.87 0.25
CA ASP A 193 -21.29 5.34 0.66
C ASP A 193 -20.31 6.48 1.00
N LEU A 194 -20.23 7.54 0.16
CA LEU A 194 -19.43 8.73 0.46
C LEU A 194 -19.87 9.42 1.76
N GLU A 195 -21.18 9.55 2.00
CA GLU A 195 -21.73 10.16 3.22
C GLU A 195 -21.45 9.32 4.47
N GLU A 196 -21.47 8.00 4.37
CA GLU A 196 -21.13 7.08 5.45
C GLU A 196 -19.65 7.21 5.82
N LYS A 197 -18.76 7.17 4.82
CA LYS A 197 -17.31 7.30 5.04
C LYS A 197 -16.94 8.67 5.62
N ALA A 198 -17.63 9.74 5.21
CA ALA A 198 -17.40 11.08 5.73
C ALA A 198 -17.64 11.24 7.25
N ARG A 199 -18.29 10.26 7.93
CA ARG A 199 -18.52 10.30 9.38
C ARG A 199 -17.28 10.07 10.23
N GLY A 200 -16.14 9.72 9.62
CA GLY A 200 -14.84 9.64 10.29
C GLY A 200 -14.51 8.29 10.94
N GLU A 201 -15.38 7.29 10.78
CA GLU A 201 -15.17 5.92 11.26
C GLU A 201 -14.30 5.07 10.31
N TYR A 202 -14.02 5.60 9.12
CA TYR A 202 -13.28 4.90 8.07
C TYR A 202 -12.19 5.79 7.48
N LEU A 203 -11.00 5.22 7.29
CA LEU A 203 -9.93 5.84 6.50
C LEU A 203 -10.21 5.59 5.02
N PHE A 204 -10.33 6.65 4.23
CA PHE A 204 -10.47 6.59 2.77
C PHE A 204 -9.58 7.64 2.12
N ASP A 205 -9.15 7.37 0.89
CA ASP A 205 -8.22 8.23 0.15
C ASP A 205 -8.94 9.11 -0.89
N ILE A 206 -8.17 10.00 -1.53
CA ILE A 206 -8.72 10.92 -2.53
C ILE A 206 -9.18 10.21 -3.82
N ASN A 207 -8.63 9.05 -4.14
CA ASN A 207 -9.01 8.25 -5.30
C ASN A 207 -10.28 7.44 -5.06
N TYR A 208 -10.55 7.00 -3.83
CA TYR A 208 -11.88 6.51 -3.43
C TYR A 208 -12.93 7.59 -3.69
N VAL A 209 -12.64 8.85 -3.32
CA VAL A 209 -13.53 9.98 -3.62
C VAL A 209 -13.65 10.20 -5.13
N ARG A 210 -12.54 10.17 -5.89
CA ARG A 210 -12.55 10.36 -7.35
C ARG A 210 -13.29 9.25 -8.09
N SER A 211 -13.13 7.99 -7.71
CA SER A 211 -13.81 6.86 -8.35
C SER A 211 -15.31 6.93 -8.13
N HIS A 212 -15.75 7.24 -6.90
CA HIS A 212 -17.16 7.44 -6.60
C HIS A 212 -17.73 8.66 -7.34
N LEU A 213 -16.98 9.77 -7.40
CA LEU A 213 -17.38 10.93 -8.18
C LEU A 213 -17.46 10.64 -9.69
N ALA A 214 -16.57 9.80 -10.23
CA ALA A 214 -16.62 9.38 -11.63
C ALA A 214 -17.86 8.53 -11.92
N GLU A 215 -18.20 7.57 -11.04
CA GLU A 215 -19.43 6.78 -11.17
C GLU A 215 -20.69 7.66 -11.05
N ILE A 216 -20.69 8.61 -10.10
CA ILE A 216 -21.76 9.60 -9.96
C ILE A 216 -21.89 10.46 -11.22
N ARG A 217 -20.77 10.92 -11.79
CA ARG A 217 -20.73 11.74 -13.02
C ARG A 217 -21.31 10.96 -14.19
N ASN A 218 -20.79 9.76 -14.46
CA ASN A 218 -21.25 8.90 -15.55
C ASN A 218 -22.74 8.55 -15.40
N GLY A 219 -23.17 8.17 -14.19
CA GLY A 219 -24.57 7.85 -13.90
C GLY A 219 -25.49 9.05 -14.07
N THR A 220 -25.07 10.24 -13.64
CA THR A 220 -25.86 11.48 -13.77
C THR A 220 -25.96 11.91 -15.24
N GLU A 221 -24.88 11.81 -16.00
CA GLU A 221 -24.90 12.08 -17.45
C GLU A 221 -25.84 11.12 -18.18
N ALA A 222 -25.80 9.82 -17.85
CA ALA A 222 -26.72 8.84 -18.41
C ALA A 222 -28.19 9.12 -18.04
N ILE A 223 -28.48 9.55 -16.80
CA ILE A 223 -29.82 9.99 -16.40
C ILE A 223 -30.28 11.18 -17.24
N LEU A 224 -29.42 12.18 -17.45
CA LEU A 224 -29.74 13.36 -18.26
C LEU A 224 -30.07 13.00 -19.70
N GLU A 225 -29.29 12.12 -20.32
CA GLU A 225 -29.55 11.65 -21.68
C GLU A 225 -30.89 10.90 -21.79
N GLU A 226 -31.22 10.04 -20.83
CA GLU A 226 -32.51 9.36 -20.81
C GLU A 226 -33.68 10.34 -20.54
N MET A 227 -33.48 11.36 -19.70
CA MET A 227 -34.48 12.41 -19.46
C MET A 227 -34.76 13.25 -20.70
N ILE A 228 -33.71 13.63 -21.46
CA ILE A 228 -33.86 14.36 -22.73
C ILE A 228 -34.52 13.47 -23.79
N SER A 229 -34.17 12.19 -23.84
CA SER A 229 -34.80 11.21 -24.74
C SER A 229 -36.31 11.03 -24.45
N LEU A 230 -36.70 11.00 -23.17
CA LEU A 230 -38.09 10.81 -22.74
C LEU A 230 -38.94 12.09 -22.80
N GLY A 231 -38.34 13.21 -22.41
CA GLY A 231 -39.01 14.47 -22.14
C GLY A 231 -38.69 15.61 -23.12
N GLY A 232 -37.83 15.32 -24.11
CA GLY A 232 -37.40 16.24 -25.15
C GLY A 232 -36.45 17.34 -24.67
N GLU A 233 -36.19 18.30 -25.56
CA GLU A 233 -35.25 19.43 -25.37
C GLU A 233 -35.58 20.34 -24.18
N SER A 234 -36.75 20.19 -23.55
CA SER A 234 -37.10 20.91 -22.31
C SER A 234 -36.13 20.63 -21.15
N TYR A 235 -35.43 19.49 -21.19
CA TYR A 235 -34.42 19.11 -20.20
C TYR A 235 -32.99 19.47 -20.63
N ALA A 236 -32.78 19.99 -21.85
CA ALA A 236 -31.45 20.36 -22.34
C ALA A 236 -30.69 21.36 -21.45
N PRO A 237 -31.34 22.36 -20.79
CA PRO A 237 -30.63 23.26 -19.86
C PRO A 237 -29.96 22.56 -18.68
N LEU A 238 -30.40 21.35 -18.32
CA LEU A 238 -29.78 20.56 -17.24
C LEU A 238 -28.36 20.11 -17.60
N ARG A 239 -28.02 19.96 -18.89
CA ARG A 239 -26.64 19.65 -19.31
C ARG A 239 -25.68 20.76 -18.93
N GLU A 240 -26.09 22.01 -19.13
CA GLU A 240 -25.26 23.17 -18.76
C GLU A 240 -25.10 23.25 -17.24
N ARG A 241 -26.19 23.03 -16.50
CA ARG A 241 -26.13 23.04 -15.04
C ARG A 241 -25.27 21.91 -14.48
N PHE A 242 -25.35 20.72 -15.07
CA PHE A 242 -24.49 19.58 -14.73
C PHE A 242 -23.02 19.91 -14.97
N ARG A 243 -22.66 20.42 -16.16
CA ARG A 243 -21.28 20.83 -16.47
C ARG A 243 -20.73 21.88 -15.51
N GLU A 244 -21.57 22.84 -15.09
CA GLU A 244 -21.17 23.86 -14.13
C GLU A 244 -20.88 23.26 -12.75
N ILE A 245 -21.75 22.38 -12.25
CA ILE A 245 -21.58 21.69 -10.97
C ILE A 245 -20.34 20.77 -11.03
N ASP A 246 -20.19 20.02 -12.10
CA ASP A 246 -19.08 19.10 -12.30
C ASP A 246 -17.73 19.84 -12.34
N GLY A 247 -17.67 20.96 -13.06
CA GLY A 247 -16.48 21.82 -13.07
C GLY A 247 -16.20 22.49 -11.73
N ASN A 248 -17.20 22.74 -10.90
CA ASN A 248 -16.99 23.22 -9.52
C ASN A 248 -16.45 22.10 -8.62
N LEU A 249 -16.94 20.86 -8.76
CA LEU A 249 -16.46 19.69 -8.03
C LEU A 249 -14.99 19.41 -8.36
N GLU A 250 -14.60 19.48 -9.64
CA GLU A 250 -13.19 19.31 -10.05
C GLU A 250 -12.25 20.33 -9.40
N ARG A 251 -12.71 21.57 -9.19
CA ARG A 251 -11.91 22.60 -8.51
C ARG A 251 -11.80 22.40 -6.99
N LEU A 252 -12.74 21.68 -6.38
CA LEU A 252 -12.71 21.34 -4.97
C LEU A 252 -11.81 20.13 -4.67
N LEU A 253 -11.65 19.25 -5.65
CA LEU A 253 -10.71 18.14 -5.53
C LEU A 253 -9.27 18.69 -5.52
N PRO A 254 -8.38 18.15 -4.66
CA PRO A 254 -6.95 18.36 -4.83
C PRO A 254 -6.63 17.95 -6.27
N GLY A 255 -6.08 18.88 -7.07
CA GLY A 255 -5.68 18.56 -8.44
C GLY A 255 -4.80 17.31 -8.48
N ARG A 256 -4.71 16.65 -9.64
CA ARG A 256 -3.68 15.63 -9.88
C ARG A 256 -2.34 16.26 -9.52
N ARG A 257 -1.80 15.92 -8.34
CA ARG A 257 -0.55 16.52 -7.87
C ARG A 257 0.53 15.82 -8.67
N GLY A 258 0.85 16.39 -9.82
CA GLY A 258 2.04 16.00 -10.55
C GLY A 258 3.24 16.04 -9.62
N VAL A 259 4.25 15.24 -9.95
CA VAL A 259 5.50 15.18 -9.19
C VAL A 259 6.03 16.59 -8.97
N VAL A 260 6.18 16.97 -7.70
CA VAL A 260 6.65 18.31 -7.31
C VAL A 260 8.09 18.46 -7.79
N GLU A 261 8.35 19.54 -8.52
CA GLU A 261 9.71 19.90 -8.93
C GLU A 261 10.54 20.29 -7.70
N ASP A 262 11.70 19.66 -7.56
CA ASP A 262 12.59 19.82 -6.41
C ASP A 262 14.02 19.39 -6.78
N ALA A 263 14.97 19.48 -5.86
CA ALA A 263 16.30 18.90 -6.04
C ALA A 263 16.23 17.37 -6.20
N PHE A 264 17.12 16.79 -7.01
CA PHE A 264 17.14 15.34 -7.25
C PHE A 264 17.58 14.54 -6.01
N ALA A 265 18.45 15.10 -5.19
CA ALA A 265 18.90 14.54 -3.92
C ALA A 265 18.87 15.63 -2.85
N ILE A 266 18.30 15.34 -1.69
CA ILE A 266 18.02 16.31 -0.62
C ILE A 266 18.58 15.78 0.70
N PRO A 267 19.49 16.50 1.38
CA PRO A 267 20.01 16.09 2.68
C PRO A 267 18.90 15.89 3.72
N LEU A 268 19.02 14.86 4.57
CA LEU A 268 17.98 14.53 5.54
C LEU A 268 17.68 15.67 6.54
N GLY A 269 18.68 16.51 6.85
CA GLY A 269 18.50 17.67 7.73
C GLY A 269 17.64 18.79 7.11
N GLU A 270 17.50 18.82 5.79
CA GLU A 270 16.69 19.81 5.07
C GLU A 270 15.26 19.33 4.83
N ILE A 271 14.99 18.05 5.08
CA ILE A 271 13.68 17.44 4.88
C ILE A 271 12.76 17.76 6.07
N GLY A 272 11.56 18.23 5.77
CA GLY A 272 10.48 18.45 6.72
C GLY A 272 9.14 17.98 6.17
N ASN A 273 8.08 18.19 6.97
CA ASN A 273 6.70 17.89 6.57
C ASN A 273 6.27 18.63 5.28
N ASP A 274 6.88 19.77 4.97
CA ASP A 274 6.66 20.55 3.74
C ASP A 274 7.14 19.83 2.46
N ARG A 275 8.10 18.89 2.60
CA ARG A 275 8.68 18.13 1.49
C ARG A 275 8.15 16.69 1.40
N LEU A 276 7.10 16.34 2.15
CA LEU A 276 6.52 15.00 2.15
C LEU A 276 6.11 14.52 0.75
N SER A 277 5.57 15.41 -0.08
CA SER A 277 5.21 15.10 -1.48
C SER A 277 6.42 14.94 -2.41
N SER A 278 7.60 15.39 -2.00
CA SER A 278 8.85 15.29 -2.78
C SER A 278 9.62 14.03 -2.42
N VAL A 279 9.73 13.69 -1.13
CA VAL A 279 10.61 12.59 -0.66
C VAL A 279 9.87 11.36 -0.13
N GLY A 280 8.54 11.40 -0.12
CA GLY A 280 7.69 10.34 0.42
C GLY A 280 7.68 10.25 1.94
N GLY A 281 6.79 9.40 2.46
CA GLY A 281 6.47 9.32 3.89
C GLY A 281 7.69 8.99 4.75
N LYS A 282 8.38 7.88 4.47
CA LYS A 282 9.50 7.40 5.30
C LYS A 282 10.64 8.39 5.44
N SER A 283 11.08 9.00 4.34
CA SER A 283 12.17 9.98 4.38
C SER A 283 11.74 11.27 5.07
N ALA A 284 10.48 11.68 4.90
CA ALA A 284 9.92 12.81 5.63
C ALA A 284 9.89 12.56 7.14
N GLN A 285 9.43 11.38 7.58
CA GLN A 285 9.44 11.01 9.00
C GLN A 285 10.85 10.97 9.58
N LEU A 286 11.84 10.47 8.83
CA LEU A 286 13.24 10.49 9.25
C LEU A 286 13.80 11.91 9.42
N GLY A 287 13.43 12.82 8.51
CA GLY A 287 13.78 14.24 8.60
C GLY A 287 13.16 14.91 9.81
N GLU A 288 11.89 14.63 10.09
CA GLU A 288 11.17 15.16 11.25
C GLU A 288 11.77 14.66 12.56
N MET A 289 12.02 13.35 12.68
CA MET A 289 12.70 12.78 13.85
C MET A 289 14.07 13.43 14.10
N LYS A 290 14.82 13.72 13.03
CA LYS A 290 16.11 14.42 13.13
C LYS A 290 15.95 15.88 13.63
N ARG A 291 14.92 16.59 13.19
CA ARG A 291 14.59 17.94 13.68
C ARG A 291 14.17 17.96 15.15
N LEU A 292 13.54 16.89 15.63
CA LEU A 292 13.23 16.68 17.05
C LEU A 292 14.46 16.37 17.93
N GLY A 293 15.65 16.30 17.33
CA GLY A 293 16.89 15.96 18.02
C GLY A 293 16.95 14.49 18.45
N LEU A 294 16.17 13.61 17.80
CA LEU A 294 16.26 12.17 18.01
C LEU A 294 17.43 11.58 17.22
N PRO A 295 18.05 10.49 17.71
CA PRO A 295 19.21 9.94 17.05
C PRO A 295 18.78 9.15 15.81
N VAL A 296 18.90 9.76 14.64
CA VAL A 296 18.60 9.15 13.35
C VAL A 296 19.90 9.03 12.54
N PRO A 297 20.16 7.92 11.84
CA PRO A 297 21.32 7.82 10.96
C PRO A 297 21.29 8.95 9.93
N ASP A 298 22.45 9.56 9.68
CA ASP A 298 22.53 10.60 8.67
C ASP A 298 22.32 10.03 7.26
N GLY A 299 21.88 10.88 6.33
CA GLY A 299 21.53 10.46 4.99
C GLY A 299 20.97 11.57 4.13
N PHE A 300 20.38 11.17 3.02
CA PHE A 300 19.68 12.03 2.07
C PHE A 300 18.55 11.24 1.39
N ALA A 301 17.58 11.93 0.82
CA ALA A 301 16.53 11.33 0.00
C ALA A 301 16.74 11.69 -1.47
N ILE A 302 16.57 10.71 -2.34
CA ILE A 302 16.45 10.87 -3.78
C ILE A 302 14.96 11.14 -4.05
N SER A 303 14.65 12.31 -4.59
CA SER A 303 13.27 12.81 -4.67
C SER A 303 12.43 12.11 -5.75
N GLY A 304 11.11 12.25 -5.64
CA GLY A 304 10.19 11.88 -6.71
C GLY A 304 10.47 12.62 -8.02
N TRP A 305 11.06 13.82 -7.95
CA TRP A 305 11.50 14.56 -9.14
C TRP A 305 12.62 13.82 -9.90
N ALA A 306 13.57 13.22 -9.18
CA ALA A 306 14.59 12.37 -9.80
C ALA A 306 13.99 11.13 -10.47
N TYR A 307 12.93 10.56 -9.88
CA TYR A 307 12.16 9.47 -10.48
C TYR A 307 11.48 9.91 -11.78
N LYS A 308 10.75 11.02 -11.75
CA LYS A 308 10.10 11.57 -12.95
C LYS A 308 11.11 11.83 -14.06
N ARG A 309 12.22 12.50 -13.73
CA ARG A 309 13.28 12.79 -14.70
C ARG A 309 13.88 11.52 -15.29
N PHE A 310 14.05 10.46 -14.49
CA PHE A 310 14.50 9.16 -14.95
C PHE A 310 13.52 8.50 -15.93
N LEU A 311 12.21 8.55 -15.66
CA LEU A 311 11.21 8.01 -16.58
C LEU A 311 11.14 8.80 -17.89
N ASP A 312 11.10 10.14 -17.80
CA ASP A 312 11.02 11.03 -18.96
C ASP A 312 12.23 10.87 -19.88
N ALA A 313 13.45 10.83 -19.33
CA ALA A 313 14.68 10.68 -20.10
C ALA A 313 14.76 9.38 -20.91
N ASN A 314 14.01 8.36 -20.48
CA ASN A 314 14.04 7.02 -21.04
C ASN A 314 12.75 6.67 -21.79
N ASN A 315 11.81 7.62 -21.94
CA ASN A 315 10.47 7.43 -22.50
C ASN A 315 9.76 6.21 -21.88
N LEU A 316 9.90 6.04 -20.56
CA LEU A 316 9.36 4.87 -19.86
C LEU A 316 7.88 5.02 -19.55
N GLN A 317 7.41 6.26 -19.34
CA GLN A 317 6.04 6.55 -18.90
C GLN A 317 4.99 5.92 -19.82
N ASP A 318 4.99 6.31 -21.09
CA ASP A 318 4.04 5.80 -22.09
C ASP A 318 4.14 4.29 -22.27
N ARG A 319 5.37 3.75 -22.27
CA ARG A 319 5.62 2.31 -22.45
C ARG A 319 5.10 1.49 -21.28
N ILE A 320 5.20 2.01 -20.06
CA ILE A 320 4.65 1.38 -18.86
C ILE A 320 3.13 1.45 -18.91
N HIS A 321 2.57 2.62 -19.23
CA HIS A 321 1.13 2.83 -19.39
C HIS A 321 0.53 1.82 -20.38
N ASP A 322 1.11 1.69 -21.58
CA ASP A 322 0.64 0.77 -22.62
C ASP A 322 0.64 -0.70 -22.16
N GLN A 323 1.65 -1.12 -21.39
CA GLN A 323 1.72 -2.47 -20.86
C GLN A 323 0.70 -2.74 -19.75
N LEU A 324 0.34 -1.70 -18.97
CA LEU A 324 -0.64 -1.81 -17.90
C LEU A 324 -2.09 -1.69 -18.40
N ALA A 325 -2.35 -0.90 -19.45
CA ALA A 325 -3.70 -0.64 -19.96
C ALA A 325 -4.41 -1.90 -20.48
N GLY A 326 -3.66 -2.89 -20.98
CA GLY A 326 -4.19 -4.15 -21.50
C GLY A 326 -4.24 -5.31 -20.51
N LEU A 327 -3.86 -5.09 -19.24
CA LEU A 327 -3.66 -6.17 -18.28
C LEU A 327 -4.98 -6.64 -17.65
N ASP A 328 -5.31 -7.93 -17.76
CA ASP A 328 -6.39 -8.53 -16.97
C ASP A 328 -5.88 -8.96 -15.58
N LEU A 329 -6.32 -8.27 -14.54
CA LEU A 329 -5.92 -8.57 -13.15
C LEU A 329 -6.36 -9.95 -12.66
N ARG A 330 -7.28 -10.62 -13.35
CA ARG A 330 -7.72 -11.99 -13.02
C ARG A 330 -6.72 -13.04 -13.50
N GLU A 331 -5.90 -12.72 -14.49
CA GLU A 331 -4.89 -13.61 -15.06
C GLU A 331 -3.53 -13.38 -14.41
N TYR A 332 -3.26 -14.07 -13.30
CA TYR A 332 -2.02 -13.91 -12.53
C TYR A 332 -0.76 -14.17 -13.37
N ALA A 333 -0.81 -15.11 -14.32
CA ALA A 333 0.31 -15.39 -15.21
C ALA A 333 0.65 -14.18 -16.12
N GLU A 334 -0.37 -13.45 -16.57
CA GLU A 334 -0.18 -12.23 -17.35
C GLU A 334 0.43 -11.12 -16.49
N LEU A 335 -0.10 -10.92 -15.27
CA LEU A 335 0.41 -9.95 -14.31
C LEU A 335 1.91 -10.18 -14.03
N VAL A 336 2.34 -11.42 -13.82
CA VAL A 336 3.76 -11.76 -13.61
C VAL A 336 4.61 -11.42 -14.84
N ARG A 337 4.13 -11.76 -16.05
CA ARG A 337 4.84 -11.47 -17.31
C ARG A 337 4.99 -9.97 -17.55
N VAL A 338 3.92 -9.20 -17.38
CA VAL A 338 3.92 -7.74 -17.53
C VAL A 338 4.84 -7.11 -16.47
N SER A 339 4.71 -7.53 -15.21
CA SER A 339 5.60 -7.10 -14.13
C SER A 339 7.08 -7.31 -14.46
N GLU A 340 7.49 -8.50 -14.90
CA GLU A 340 8.89 -8.76 -15.26
C GLU A 340 9.35 -7.94 -16.47
N SER A 341 8.48 -7.73 -17.46
CA SER A 341 8.78 -6.89 -18.62
C SER A 341 9.08 -5.44 -18.22
N ILE A 342 8.20 -4.83 -17.41
CA ILE A 342 8.38 -3.46 -16.90
C ILE A 342 9.65 -3.38 -16.05
N ARG A 343 9.86 -4.32 -15.14
CA ARG A 343 11.04 -4.35 -14.25
C ARG A 343 12.35 -4.43 -15.02
N MET A 344 12.40 -5.24 -16.08
CA MET A 344 13.57 -5.34 -16.95
C MET A 344 13.82 -4.03 -17.69
N MET A 345 12.76 -3.39 -18.20
CA MET A 345 12.82 -2.11 -18.89
C MET A 345 13.43 -1.02 -17.99
N VAL A 346 12.94 -0.93 -16.75
CA VAL A 346 13.44 0.00 -15.73
C VAL A 346 14.92 -0.29 -15.39
N ARG A 347 15.27 -1.55 -15.11
CA ARG A 347 16.63 -1.93 -14.71
C ARG A 347 17.69 -1.66 -15.78
N THR A 348 17.33 -1.83 -17.04
CA THR A 348 18.25 -1.67 -18.17
C THR A 348 18.37 -0.22 -18.65
N SER A 349 17.47 0.66 -18.20
CA SER A 349 17.50 2.07 -18.55
C SER A 349 18.64 2.81 -17.83
N PRO A 350 19.36 3.72 -18.50
CA PRO A 350 20.39 4.54 -17.87
C PRO A 350 19.78 5.60 -16.94
N VAL A 351 20.48 5.87 -15.83
CA VAL A 351 20.17 7.01 -14.96
C VAL A 351 20.74 8.29 -15.61
N PRO A 352 19.95 9.35 -15.81
CA PRO A 352 20.44 10.60 -16.37
C PRO A 352 21.62 11.16 -15.57
N GLU A 353 22.62 11.73 -16.26
CA GLU A 353 23.87 12.20 -15.65
C GLU A 353 23.63 13.24 -14.55
N GLU A 354 22.67 14.15 -14.76
CA GLU A 354 22.26 15.15 -13.76
C GLU A 354 21.73 14.52 -12.46
N VAL A 355 20.97 13.43 -12.55
CA VAL A 355 20.45 12.69 -11.40
C VAL A 355 21.58 11.90 -10.74
N ALA A 356 22.41 11.21 -11.53
CA ALA A 356 23.54 10.45 -11.01
C ALA A 356 24.57 11.35 -10.29
N SER A 357 24.84 12.52 -10.85
CA SER A 357 25.75 13.52 -10.27
C SER A 357 25.22 14.05 -8.93
N ALA A 358 23.92 14.37 -8.85
CA ALA A 358 23.29 14.80 -7.59
C ALA A 358 23.38 13.71 -6.51
N ILE A 359 23.10 12.44 -6.86
CA ILE A 359 23.21 11.31 -5.94
C ILE A 359 24.65 11.13 -5.46
N HIS A 360 25.64 11.17 -6.36
CA HIS A 360 27.05 11.05 -5.99
C HIS A 360 27.51 12.21 -5.10
N GLY A 361 27.07 13.45 -5.38
CA GLY A 361 27.41 14.62 -4.58
C GLY A 361 26.98 14.46 -3.12
N GLU A 362 25.72 14.05 -2.90
CA GLU A 362 25.19 13.81 -1.55
C GLU A 362 25.80 12.58 -0.88
N LEU A 363 26.08 11.52 -1.65
CA LEU A 363 26.76 10.33 -1.15
C LEU A 363 28.17 10.64 -0.65
N ASP A 364 28.94 11.42 -1.41
CA ASP A 364 30.28 11.86 -1.02
C ASP A 364 30.23 12.78 0.20
N ALA A 365 29.26 13.70 0.26
CA ALA A 365 29.05 14.57 1.42
C ALA A 365 28.70 13.77 2.69
N LEU A 366 27.80 12.79 2.57
CA LEU A 366 27.43 11.87 3.65
C LEU A 366 28.64 11.10 4.18
N MET A 367 29.46 10.54 3.28
CA MET A 367 30.64 9.77 3.66
C MET A 367 31.71 10.63 4.35
N ARG A 368 31.93 11.87 3.88
CA ARG A 368 32.84 12.81 4.54
C ARG A 368 32.35 13.21 5.93
N ARG A 369 31.04 13.42 6.10
CA ARG A 369 30.44 13.89 7.36
C ARG A 369 30.39 12.80 8.43
N THR A 370 30.12 11.56 8.05
CA THR A 370 29.89 10.44 8.98
C THR A 370 31.07 9.48 9.10
N GLY A 371 31.98 9.48 8.13
CA GLY A 371 33.01 8.43 8.01
C GLY A 371 32.46 7.06 7.57
N ALA A 372 31.16 6.97 7.27
CA ALA A 372 30.53 5.72 6.84
C ALA A 372 31.12 5.21 5.52
N ARG A 373 31.30 3.90 5.41
CA ARG A 373 31.82 3.24 4.19
C ARG A 373 30.74 2.53 3.38
N ARG A 374 29.55 2.39 3.98
CA ARG A 374 28.43 1.61 3.47
C ARG A 374 27.14 2.38 3.73
N VAL A 375 26.16 2.20 2.86
CA VAL A 375 24.85 2.84 2.97
C VAL A 375 23.73 1.82 2.92
N ALA A 376 22.57 2.20 3.43
CA ALA A 376 21.30 1.50 3.23
C ALA A 376 20.44 2.31 2.27
N LEU A 377 19.92 1.65 1.23
CA LEU A 377 19.00 2.26 0.27
C LEU A 377 17.59 1.71 0.51
N ARG A 378 16.63 2.58 0.81
CA ARG A 378 15.24 2.22 1.16
C ARG A 378 14.28 2.99 0.28
N SER A 379 13.27 2.35 -0.26
CA SER A 379 12.13 3.04 -0.88
C SER A 379 11.42 3.95 0.11
N SER A 380 10.89 5.06 -0.39
CA SER A 380 10.08 6.02 0.34
C SER A 380 9.01 6.54 -0.63
N ALA A 381 7.99 5.73 -0.90
CA ALA A 381 7.02 6.12 -1.92
C ALA A 381 6.19 7.32 -1.47
N VAL A 382 5.84 8.21 -2.39
CA VAL A 382 4.87 9.29 -2.11
C VAL A 382 3.49 8.65 -1.95
N GLY A 383 2.81 8.93 -0.83
CA GLY A 383 1.53 8.28 -0.49
C GLY A 383 1.64 6.91 0.18
N GLU A 384 2.85 6.48 0.57
CA GLU A 384 3.09 5.14 1.16
C GLU A 384 2.24 4.87 2.41
N ASP A 385 2.06 5.89 3.26
CA ASP A 385 1.42 5.79 4.57
C ASP A 385 -0.13 5.86 4.53
N THR A 386 -0.71 6.24 3.39
CA THR A 386 -2.17 6.33 3.22
C THR A 386 -2.77 5.10 2.53
N LEU A 387 -1.98 4.37 1.72
CA LEU A 387 -2.49 3.23 0.93
C LEU A 387 -1.49 2.08 0.72
N PHE A 388 -0.17 2.29 0.73
CA PHE A 388 0.77 1.20 0.41
C PHE A 388 1.17 0.33 1.60
N SER A 389 0.50 0.50 2.73
CA SER A 389 0.75 -0.21 4.00
C SER A 389 0.72 -1.74 3.86
N PHE A 390 0.13 -2.28 2.78
CA PHE A 390 0.06 -3.73 2.52
C PHE A 390 1.35 -4.38 1.98
N ALA A 391 2.46 -3.65 1.83
CA ALA A 391 3.68 -4.25 1.32
C ALA A 391 4.95 -3.71 1.98
N GLY A 392 5.43 -4.41 3.01
CA GLY A 392 6.87 -4.52 3.30
C GLY A 392 7.68 -5.17 2.16
N GLN A 393 7.35 -4.87 0.90
CA GLN A 393 7.94 -5.48 -0.30
C GLN A 393 8.72 -4.50 -1.16
N TYR A 394 8.79 -3.22 -0.81
CA TYR A 394 9.73 -2.34 -1.49
C TYR A 394 11.16 -2.59 -1.01
N THR A 395 12.05 -2.67 -1.99
CA THR A 395 13.35 -3.29 -1.81
C THR A 395 14.25 -2.42 -0.95
N SER A 396 14.64 -2.94 0.21
CA SER A 396 15.69 -2.33 1.03
C SER A 396 17.01 -3.04 0.77
N TYR A 397 18.00 -2.29 0.30
CA TYR A 397 19.37 -2.78 0.09
C TYR A 397 20.24 -2.33 1.24
N LEU A 398 20.65 -3.29 2.08
CA LEU A 398 21.52 -3.04 3.22
C LEU A 398 22.99 -3.26 2.85
N ASN A 399 23.88 -2.59 3.59
CA ASN A 399 25.33 -2.74 3.48
C ASN A 399 25.88 -2.54 2.06
N LEU A 400 25.41 -1.49 1.39
CA LEU A 400 25.73 -1.22 0.01
C LEU A 400 27.04 -0.41 -0.10
N PRO A 401 28.00 -0.81 -0.97
CA PRO A 401 29.13 0.06 -1.29
C PRO A 401 28.67 1.25 -2.15
N PRO A 402 29.29 2.44 -2.00
CA PRO A 402 28.94 3.65 -2.75
C PRO A 402 28.84 3.42 -4.27
N ALA A 403 29.79 2.68 -4.83
CA ALA A 403 29.85 2.39 -6.26
C ALA A 403 28.64 1.63 -6.83
N ARG A 404 27.76 1.08 -5.97
CA ARG A 404 26.58 0.31 -6.38
C ARG A 404 25.26 1.06 -6.12
N VAL A 405 25.31 2.29 -5.61
CA VAL A 405 24.12 3.08 -5.26
C VAL A 405 23.25 3.35 -6.49
N ILE A 406 23.83 3.77 -7.61
CA ILE A 406 23.09 4.04 -8.86
C ILE A 406 22.43 2.77 -9.42
N ASP A 407 23.14 1.64 -9.38
CA ASP A 407 22.59 0.35 -9.80
C ASP A 407 21.40 -0.04 -8.93
N ARG A 408 21.52 0.11 -7.61
CA ARG A 408 20.44 -0.23 -6.67
C ARG A 408 19.30 0.77 -6.69
N TYR A 409 19.54 2.03 -7.02
CA TYR A 409 18.47 3.01 -7.22
C TYR A 409 17.50 2.53 -8.32
N ARG A 410 18.02 2.04 -9.46
CA ARG A 410 17.19 1.43 -10.50
C ARG A 410 16.44 0.20 -10.02
N ASP A 411 17.07 -0.64 -9.22
CA ASP A 411 16.40 -1.80 -8.63
C ASP A 411 15.27 -1.42 -7.69
N VAL A 412 15.44 -0.37 -6.87
CA VAL A 412 14.38 0.16 -5.98
C VAL A 412 13.21 0.67 -6.81
N ILE A 413 13.47 1.41 -7.89
CA ILE A 413 12.43 1.86 -8.82
C ILE A 413 11.71 0.66 -9.44
N ALA A 414 12.46 -0.36 -9.89
CA ALA A 414 11.86 -1.59 -10.41
C ALA A 414 11.02 -2.33 -9.36
N GLY A 415 11.32 -2.15 -8.06
CA GLY A 415 10.51 -2.65 -6.95
C GLY A 415 9.06 -2.13 -6.95
N LYS A 416 8.80 -0.96 -7.55
CA LYS A 416 7.44 -0.42 -7.76
C LYS A 416 6.55 -1.31 -8.62
N PHE A 417 7.16 -2.09 -9.52
CA PHE A 417 6.47 -2.85 -10.55
C PHE A 417 6.46 -4.35 -10.27
N THR A 418 6.47 -4.76 -8.99
CA THR A 418 6.24 -6.17 -8.62
C THR A 418 4.80 -6.59 -8.91
N PRO A 419 4.49 -7.89 -9.07
CA PRO A 419 3.12 -8.34 -9.35
C PRO A 419 2.13 -7.84 -8.29
N LYS A 420 2.51 -7.90 -7.01
CA LYS A 420 1.68 -7.42 -5.92
C LYS A 420 1.47 -5.91 -5.96
N ALA A 421 2.50 -5.12 -6.24
CA ALA A 421 2.39 -3.67 -6.31
C ALA A 421 1.50 -3.23 -7.48
N ILE A 422 1.68 -3.84 -8.66
CA ILE A 422 0.84 -3.59 -9.84
C ILE A 422 -0.62 -3.95 -9.57
N TYR A 423 -0.87 -5.14 -9.04
CA TYR A 423 -2.21 -5.55 -8.66
C TYR A 423 -2.85 -4.53 -7.71
N TYR A 424 -2.10 -4.12 -6.67
CA TYR A 424 -2.58 -3.21 -5.66
C TYR A 424 -3.04 -1.88 -6.25
N PHE A 425 -2.20 -1.20 -7.03
CA PHE A 425 -2.56 0.14 -7.52
C PHE A 425 -3.66 0.07 -8.60
N LEU A 426 -3.65 -0.94 -9.48
CA LEU A 426 -4.71 -1.11 -10.48
C LEU A 426 -6.06 -1.50 -9.86
N SER A 427 -6.07 -2.35 -8.82
CA SER A 427 -7.31 -2.73 -8.13
C SER A 427 -7.95 -1.58 -7.35
N HIS A 428 -7.18 -0.53 -7.04
CA HIS A 428 -7.64 0.68 -6.35
C HIS A 428 -7.78 1.87 -7.32
N SER A 429 -7.79 1.60 -8.63
CA SER A 429 -7.93 2.62 -9.69
C SER A 429 -6.91 3.77 -9.57
N LEU A 430 -5.71 3.47 -9.06
CA LEU A 430 -4.59 4.40 -8.98
C LEU A 430 -3.85 4.43 -10.32
N GLU A 431 -3.55 5.62 -10.82
CA GLU A 431 -2.67 5.79 -11.96
C GLU A 431 -1.20 5.65 -11.51
N GLU A 432 -0.37 5.02 -12.35
CA GLU A 432 1.06 4.82 -12.09
C GLU A 432 1.79 6.16 -11.86
N GLU A 433 1.36 7.19 -12.59
CA GLU A 433 1.87 8.57 -12.62
C GLU A 433 1.74 9.31 -11.29
N ASP A 434 0.70 8.97 -10.53
CA ASP A 434 0.41 9.60 -9.23
C ASP A 434 1.32 9.06 -8.11
N LEU A 435 2.18 8.07 -8.42
CA LEU A 435 2.90 7.26 -7.43
C LEU A 435 4.42 7.39 -7.54
N ALA A 436 4.95 8.62 -7.56
CA ALA A 436 6.39 8.82 -7.63
C ALA A 436 7.16 8.06 -6.52
N MET A 437 8.20 7.34 -6.92
CA MET A 437 9.06 6.59 -6.00
C MET A 437 10.27 7.42 -5.59
N ALA A 438 10.23 7.99 -4.39
CA ALA A 438 11.43 8.53 -3.75
C ALA A 438 12.21 7.41 -3.03
N VAL A 439 13.49 7.66 -2.75
CA VAL A 439 14.42 6.67 -2.20
C VAL A 439 15.32 7.28 -1.14
N GLY A 440 15.23 6.81 0.10
CA GLY A 440 16.14 7.19 1.18
C GLY A 440 17.49 6.47 1.11
N CYS A 441 18.58 7.22 1.23
CA CYS A 441 19.95 6.72 1.33
C CYS A 441 20.52 7.11 2.70
N LEU A 442 20.71 6.13 3.59
CA LEU A 442 21.16 6.34 4.96
C LEU A 442 22.56 5.75 5.15
N ALA A 443 23.36 6.36 6.02
CA ALA A 443 24.58 5.73 6.53
C ALA A 443 24.23 4.38 7.18
N MET A 444 24.96 3.32 6.81
CA MET A 444 24.69 1.99 7.34
C MET A 444 25.12 1.91 8.82
N VAL A 445 24.18 1.53 9.68
CA VAL A 445 24.45 1.16 11.07
C VAL A 445 24.94 -0.29 11.10
N ASP A 446 25.99 -0.60 11.87
CA ASP A 446 26.43 -1.97 12.18
C ASP A 446 25.89 -2.38 13.57
N PRO A 447 24.68 -2.96 13.64
CA PRO A 447 24.02 -3.18 14.93
C PRO A 447 24.59 -4.37 15.68
N ALA A 448 24.75 -4.21 17.00
CA ALA A 448 24.83 -5.32 17.95
C ALA A 448 23.45 -5.93 18.17
N ALA A 449 22.43 -5.09 18.28
CA ALA A 449 21.04 -5.47 18.37
C ALA A 449 20.16 -4.48 17.62
N SER A 450 18.97 -4.90 17.25
CA SER A 450 17.97 -4.06 16.60
C SER A 450 16.58 -4.61 16.86
N GLY A 451 15.57 -3.84 16.51
CA GLY A 451 14.23 -4.21 16.92
C GLY A 451 13.15 -3.27 16.47
N VAL A 452 11.98 -3.49 17.06
CA VAL A 452 10.79 -2.69 16.88
C VAL A 452 10.27 -2.27 18.26
N VAL A 453 9.77 -1.05 18.38
CA VAL A 453 9.02 -0.56 19.54
C VAL A 453 7.60 -0.23 19.11
N TYR A 454 6.62 -0.74 19.85
CA TYR A 454 5.25 -0.28 19.80
C TYR A 454 5.00 0.61 21.01
N THR A 455 4.62 1.86 20.77
CA THR A 455 4.40 2.83 21.86
C THR A 455 3.21 2.47 22.75
N ARG A 456 2.34 1.58 22.27
CA ARG A 456 1.25 0.94 23.00
C ARG A 456 1.17 -0.55 22.64
N ASP A 457 0.56 -1.35 23.50
CA ASP A 457 0.15 -2.71 23.15
C ASP A 457 -0.97 -2.64 22.08
N PRO A 458 -0.76 -3.17 20.85
CA PRO A 458 -1.74 -3.10 19.76
C PRO A 458 -3.08 -3.78 20.09
N VAL A 459 -3.06 -4.74 21.02
CA VAL A 459 -4.24 -5.50 21.46
C VAL A 459 -4.85 -4.90 22.72
N ARG A 460 -4.02 -4.29 23.59
CA ARG A 460 -4.45 -3.66 24.85
C ARG A 460 -3.94 -2.21 24.93
N PRO A 461 -4.49 -1.29 24.13
CA PRO A 461 -3.96 0.08 24.04
C PRO A 461 -3.99 0.85 25.37
N ASP A 462 -4.84 0.46 26.32
CA ASP A 462 -4.98 1.09 27.64
C ASP A 462 -4.09 0.46 28.74
N SER A 463 -3.23 -0.50 28.38
CA SER A 463 -2.35 -1.19 29.34
C SER A 463 -1.30 -0.29 29.99
N GLY A 464 -1.01 0.88 29.40
CA GLY A 464 0.09 1.75 29.84
C GLY A 464 1.48 1.17 29.58
N GLU A 465 1.59 0.17 28.69
CA GLU A 465 2.84 -0.52 28.35
C GLU A 465 3.40 -0.05 27.00
N VAL A 466 4.72 0.15 26.93
CA VAL A 466 5.51 0.15 25.69
C VAL A 466 6.00 -1.26 25.44
N LEU A 467 5.73 -1.81 24.26
CA LEU A 467 6.24 -3.13 23.87
C LEU A 467 7.53 -2.97 23.06
N ILE A 468 8.58 -3.68 23.45
CA ILE A 468 9.88 -3.65 22.77
C ILE A 468 10.23 -5.07 22.34
N HIS A 469 10.45 -5.24 21.05
CA HIS A 469 10.97 -6.48 20.46
C HIS A 469 12.41 -6.28 20.04
N ALA A 470 13.30 -7.22 20.40
CA ALA A 470 14.72 -7.11 20.10
C ALA A 470 15.31 -8.41 19.53
N VAL A 471 16.23 -8.27 18.59
CA VAL A 471 17.03 -9.36 18.00
C VAL A 471 18.51 -8.99 18.00
N LEU A 472 19.38 -9.99 17.95
CA LEU A 472 20.82 -9.78 17.76
C LEU A 472 21.12 -9.47 16.29
N GLY A 473 22.02 -8.51 16.05
CA GLY A 473 22.39 -8.07 14.71
C GLY A 473 21.30 -7.24 14.04
N LEU A 474 21.09 -7.45 12.74
CA LEU A 474 20.18 -6.70 11.87
C LEU A 474 18.70 -7.08 12.07
N GLY A 475 17.82 -6.08 11.97
CA GLY A 475 16.40 -6.21 12.30
C GLY A 475 15.53 -6.68 11.14
N LYS A 476 16.10 -6.81 9.93
CA LYS A 476 15.37 -7.27 8.75
C LYS A 476 14.57 -8.58 8.97
N PRO A 477 15.14 -9.64 9.59
CA PRO A 477 14.42 -10.88 9.85
C PRO A 477 13.24 -10.74 10.81
N LEU A 478 13.29 -9.76 11.72
CA LEU A 478 12.20 -9.44 12.64
C LEU A 478 11.03 -8.81 11.88
N VAL A 479 11.32 -7.84 11.02
CA VAL A 479 10.31 -7.19 10.16
C VAL A 479 9.70 -8.19 9.18
N ASP A 480 10.51 -9.14 8.68
CA ASP A 480 10.05 -10.21 7.79
C ASP A 480 9.30 -11.35 8.53
N GLY A 481 9.23 -11.32 9.87
CA GLY A 481 8.53 -12.32 10.70
C GLY A 481 9.21 -13.68 10.78
N THR A 482 10.49 -13.77 10.41
CA THR A 482 11.24 -15.04 10.27
C THR A 482 11.99 -15.46 11.54
N LEU A 483 12.11 -14.57 12.52
CA LEU A 483 12.87 -14.79 13.75
C LEU A 483 12.03 -14.44 14.97
N THR A 484 12.10 -15.28 16.01
CA THR A 484 11.44 -15.01 17.30
C THR A 484 12.28 -14.02 18.11
N PRO A 485 11.79 -12.78 18.36
CA PRO A 485 12.53 -11.78 19.12
C PRO A 485 12.45 -12.03 20.62
N ASP A 486 13.33 -11.37 21.36
CA ASP A 486 13.08 -11.07 22.77
C ASP A 486 11.89 -10.12 22.87
N ALA A 487 11.00 -10.36 23.83
CA ALA A 487 9.86 -9.49 24.09
C ALA A 487 9.96 -8.85 25.47
N PHE A 488 9.80 -7.53 25.52
CA PHE A 488 9.80 -6.75 26.76
C PHE A 488 8.57 -5.85 26.82
N ALA A 489 8.03 -5.69 28.03
CA ALA A 489 7.04 -4.67 28.32
C ALA A 489 7.63 -3.68 29.32
N VAL A 490 7.58 -2.39 28.98
CA VAL A 490 8.12 -1.30 29.80
C VAL A 490 6.99 -0.35 30.15
N SER A 491 6.93 0.09 31.41
CA SER A 491 5.97 1.08 31.88
C SER A 491 6.16 2.42 31.16
N ARG A 492 5.07 2.97 30.62
CA ARG A 492 5.08 4.30 29.98
C ARG A 492 5.34 5.45 30.94
N GLU A 493 5.02 5.29 32.22
CA GLU A 493 5.08 6.38 33.21
C GLU A 493 6.51 6.61 33.74
N ASP A 494 7.18 5.52 34.14
CA ASP A 494 8.47 5.56 34.84
C ASP A 494 9.60 4.86 34.08
N GLY A 495 9.30 4.22 32.95
CA GLY A 495 10.27 3.48 32.14
C GLY A 495 10.75 2.19 32.80
N ARG A 496 10.04 1.68 33.82
CA ARG A 496 10.41 0.46 34.53
C ARG A 496 10.07 -0.79 33.71
N LEU A 497 10.97 -1.77 33.70
CA LEU A 497 10.73 -3.07 33.10
C LEU A 497 9.62 -3.82 33.86
N LEU A 498 8.54 -4.16 33.16
CA LEU A 498 7.39 -4.89 33.69
C LEU A 498 7.47 -6.38 33.37
N ARG A 499 7.88 -6.72 32.15
CA ARG A 499 7.97 -8.10 31.64
C ARG A 499 9.19 -8.28 30.76
N SER A 500 9.84 -9.43 30.88
CA SER A 500 11.04 -9.79 30.11
C SER A 500 10.97 -11.25 29.70
N GLU A 501 10.89 -11.48 28.40
CA GLU A 501 10.76 -12.80 27.78
C GLU A 501 11.84 -12.97 26.70
N PRO A 502 13.09 -13.29 27.08
CA PRO A 502 14.15 -13.54 26.13
C PRO A 502 13.90 -14.83 25.33
N ALA A 503 14.01 -14.75 24.01
CA ALA A 503 13.96 -15.87 23.10
C ALA A 503 15.33 -16.53 22.91
N VAL A 504 15.34 -17.80 22.51
CA VAL A 504 16.57 -18.53 22.15
C VAL A 504 16.99 -18.15 20.73
N LYS A 505 17.98 -17.27 20.62
CA LYS A 505 18.46 -16.71 19.36
C LYS A 505 19.54 -17.62 18.76
N ARG A 506 19.16 -18.48 17.81
CA ARG A 506 20.07 -19.48 17.21
C ARG A 506 21.03 -18.89 16.17
N ALA A 507 20.59 -17.86 15.47
CA ALA A 507 21.33 -17.17 14.43
C ALA A 507 21.10 -15.66 14.54
N ARG A 508 22.01 -14.90 13.95
CA ARG A 508 21.91 -13.45 13.80
C ARG A 508 22.32 -13.05 12.39
N TRP A 509 21.81 -11.92 11.93
CA TRP A 509 22.18 -11.37 10.63
C TRP A 509 23.14 -10.21 10.79
N VAL A 510 24.23 -10.21 10.03
CA VAL A 510 25.27 -9.18 10.09
C VAL A 510 25.66 -8.67 8.71
N LEU A 511 26.42 -7.58 8.71
CA LEU A 511 26.97 -6.98 7.50
C LEU A 511 28.07 -7.88 6.91
N ALA A 512 27.89 -8.32 5.67
CA ALA A 512 28.91 -9.07 4.96
C ALA A 512 30.10 -8.16 4.56
N PRO A 513 31.36 -8.60 4.69
CA PRO A 513 32.53 -7.77 4.34
C PRO A 513 32.51 -7.25 2.89
N GLY A 514 31.97 -8.04 1.95
CA GLY A 514 31.83 -7.69 0.53
C GLY A 514 30.64 -6.77 0.20
N GLY A 515 29.71 -6.58 1.13
CA GLY A 515 28.42 -5.93 0.90
C GLY A 515 27.27 -6.93 0.95
N GLY A 516 26.06 -6.43 1.26
CA GLY A 516 24.91 -7.28 1.58
C GLY A 516 24.97 -7.83 3.01
N ILE A 517 24.16 -8.86 3.29
CA ILE A 517 23.97 -9.41 4.64
C ILE A 517 24.26 -10.90 4.64
N LEU A 518 24.71 -11.43 5.78
CA LEU A 518 24.92 -12.87 5.99
C LEU A 518 24.32 -13.31 7.32
N GLU A 519 23.85 -14.54 7.35
CA GLU A 519 23.41 -15.21 8.56
C GLU A 519 24.59 -15.94 9.19
N GLU A 520 24.77 -15.76 10.49
CA GLU A 520 25.80 -16.44 11.27
C GLU A 520 25.24 -17.02 12.57
N PRO A 521 25.75 -18.18 13.02
CA PRO A 521 25.27 -18.81 14.23
C PRO A 521 25.64 -17.97 15.46
N VAL A 522 24.73 -17.91 16.42
CA VAL A 522 24.96 -17.26 17.72
C VAL A 522 25.63 -18.27 18.66
N GLY A 523 26.68 -17.82 19.36
CA GLY A 523 27.41 -18.62 20.34
C GLY A 523 26.51 -19.03 21.51
N GLU A 524 26.73 -20.23 22.07
CA GLU A 524 25.82 -20.83 23.05
C GLU A 524 25.53 -19.93 24.26
N GLU A 525 26.53 -19.20 24.74
CA GLU A 525 26.40 -18.28 25.87
C GLU A 525 25.50 -17.07 25.59
N GLU A 526 25.40 -16.65 24.33
CA GLU A 526 24.63 -15.46 23.91
C GLU A 526 23.18 -15.81 23.54
N ARG A 527 22.88 -17.09 23.21
CA ARG A 527 21.57 -17.50 22.68
C ARG A 527 20.41 -17.15 23.60
N ALA A 528 20.60 -17.33 24.90
CA ALA A 528 19.58 -17.11 25.92
C ALA A 528 19.70 -15.73 26.62
N ARG A 529 20.72 -14.94 26.28
CA ARG A 529 20.88 -13.60 26.86
C ARG A 529 19.91 -12.62 26.18
N PRO A 530 19.35 -11.65 26.91
CA PRO A 530 18.65 -10.51 26.32
C PRO A 530 19.54 -9.78 25.32
N ALA A 531 19.00 -9.41 24.16
CA ALA A 531 19.72 -8.67 23.13
C ALA A 531 20.08 -7.24 23.57
N VAL A 532 19.35 -6.68 24.53
CA VAL A 532 19.56 -5.35 25.09
C VAL A 532 19.39 -5.36 26.62
N ASP A 533 20.03 -4.42 27.29
CA ASP A 533 19.95 -4.25 28.73
C ASP A 533 18.79 -3.32 29.16
N GLU A 534 18.49 -3.29 30.46
CA GLU A 534 17.40 -2.45 31.00
C GLU A 534 17.62 -0.94 30.77
N LYS A 535 18.88 -0.48 30.72
CA LYS A 535 19.20 0.92 30.43
C LYS A 535 18.79 1.29 29.01
N MET A 536 19.04 0.40 28.06
CA MET A 536 18.62 0.58 26.68
C MET A 536 17.09 0.49 26.54
N LEU A 537 16.45 -0.46 27.22
CA LEU A 537 14.97 -0.56 27.23
C LEU A 537 14.32 0.74 27.72
N LYS A 538 14.86 1.34 28.79
CA LYS A 538 14.39 2.63 29.28
C LYS A 538 14.57 3.74 28.25
N ARG A 539 15.76 3.85 27.62
CA ARG A 539 16.02 4.85 26.57
C ARG A 539 15.07 4.72 25.37
N LEU A 540 14.79 3.47 24.97
CA LEU A 540 13.84 3.17 23.91
C LEU A 540 12.42 3.61 24.28
N ALA A 541 11.97 3.31 25.50
CA ALA A 541 10.67 3.75 26.00
C ALA A 541 10.56 5.28 26.06
N ASP A 542 11.60 5.97 26.54
CA ASP A 542 11.65 7.44 26.61
C ASP A 542 11.49 8.07 25.20
N TYR A 543 12.17 7.54 24.18
CA TYR A 543 12.02 8.02 22.80
C TYR A 543 10.68 7.64 22.19
N ALA A 544 10.15 6.46 22.51
CA ALA A 544 8.84 5.99 22.05
C ALA A 544 7.72 6.91 22.54
N VAL A 545 7.73 7.28 23.83
CA VAL A 545 6.75 8.20 24.41
C VAL A 545 6.86 9.59 23.77
N ARG A 546 8.09 10.13 23.62
CA ARG A 546 8.31 11.43 22.95
C ARG A 546 7.80 11.46 21.51
N LEU A 547 7.95 10.36 20.77
CA LEU A 547 7.46 10.25 19.40
C LEU A 547 5.92 10.19 19.36
N GLU A 548 5.29 9.39 20.22
CA GLU A 548 3.83 9.35 20.32
C GLU A 548 3.25 10.72 20.71
N GLU A 549 3.87 11.43 21.65
CA GLU A 549 3.46 12.78 22.05
C GLU A 549 3.56 13.77 20.89
N HIS A 550 4.63 13.69 20.09
CA HIS A 550 4.81 14.56 18.93
C HIS A 550 3.77 14.29 17.82
N TYR A 551 3.54 13.02 17.48
CA TYR A 551 2.61 12.64 16.40
C TYR A 551 1.15 12.56 16.85
N GLY A 552 0.85 12.65 18.14
CA GLY A 552 -0.51 12.60 18.69
C GLY A 552 -1.22 11.25 18.49
N SER A 553 -0.49 10.21 18.10
CA SER A 553 -1.04 8.88 17.80
C SER A 553 -0.01 7.78 18.13
N PRO A 554 -0.46 6.56 18.50
CA PRO A 554 0.46 5.44 18.75
C PRO A 554 1.40 5.20 17.57
N GLN A 555 2.66 4.84 17.83
CA GLN A 555 3.69 4.65 16.81
C GLN A 555 4.30 3.23 16.83
N ASP A 556 4.70 2.79 15.65
CA ASP A 556 5.56 1.64 15.37
C ASP A 556 6.93 2.16 14.93
N ILE A 557 7.97 1.83 15.69
CA ILE A 557 9.31 2.44 15.58
C ILE A 557 10.36 1.36 15.35
N GLU A 558 11.09 1.42 14.25
CA GLU A 558 12.26 0.57 14.02
C GLU A 558 13.51 1.22 14.65
N TRP A 559 14.37 0.42 15.28
CA TRP A 559 15.59 0.90 15.92
C TRP A 559 16.77 -0.06 15.78
N ALA A 560 17.97 0.47 15.98
CA ALA A 560 19.22 -0.28 16.04
C ALA A 560 20.16 0.30 17.09
N VAL A 561 20.92 -0.57 17.75
CA VAL A 561 22.00 -0.18 18.65
C VAL A 561 23.33 -0.72 18.12
N THR A 562 24.34 0.14 18.03
CA THR A 562 25.69 -0.25 17.62
C THR A 562 26.39 -1.08 18.70
N ARG A 563 27.54 -1.69 18.37
CA ARG A 563 28.38 -2.38 19.36
C ARG A 563 28.93 -1.43 20.43
N GLU A 564 29.02 -0.15 20.11
CA GLU A 564 29.45 0.93 20.99
C GLU A 564 28.32 1.45 21.90
N GLY A 565 27.08 0.96 21.74
CA GLY A 565 25.93 1.36 22.55
C GLY A 565 25.19 2.61 22.06
N GLU A 566 25.48 3.05 20.84
CA GLU A 566 24.78 4.17 20.20
C GLU A 566 23.45 3.70 19.64
N LEU A 567 22.36 4.35 20.06
CA LEU A 567 20.99 4.03 19.64
C LEU A 567 20.61 4.91 18.45
N PHE A 568 20.07 4.30 17.41
CA PHE A 568 19.54 4.95 16.22
C PHE A 568 18.09 4.52 15.96
N LEU A 569 17.22 5.49 15.67
CA LEU A 569 15.87 5.27 15.18
C LEU A 569 15.90 5.24 13.64
N LEU A 570 15.35 4.17 13.07
CA LEU A 570 15.48 3.84 11.65
C LEU A 570 14.21 4.10 10.84
N GLN A 571 13.05 4.12 11.51
CA GLN A 571 11.75 4.41 10.92
C GLN A 571 10.74 4.69 12.03
N THR A 572 9.71 5.48 11.75
CA THR A 572 8.50 5.59 12.57
C THR A 572 7.27 5.64 11.66
N ARG A 573 6.16 5.07 12.10
CA ARG A 573 4.86 5.12 11.40
C ARG A 573 3.71 4.96 12.41
N PRO A 574 2.49 5.43 12.09
CA PRO A 574 1.33 5.20 12.93
C PRO A 574 1.10 3.71 13.18
N LEU A 575 0.92 3.35 14.45
CA LEU A 575 0.56 2.01 14.89
C LEU A 575 -0.96 1.87 14.86
N GLN A 576 -1.44 0.86 14.13
CA GLN A 576 -2.83 0.46 14.17
C GLN A 576 -3.11 -0.26 15.50
N VAL A 577 -3.92 0.37 16.34
CA VAL A 577 -4.41 -0.22 17.59
C VAL A 577 -5.80 -0.78 17.35
N ILE A 578 -6.06 -2.00 17.84
CA ILE A 578 -7.41 -2.54 17.81
C ILE A 578 -8.19 -1.87 18.94
N HIS A 579 -9.13 -1.00 18.58
CA HIS A 579 -10.17 -0.59 19.50
C HIS A 579 -11.19 -1.72 19.58
N ALA A 580 -11.28 -2.39 20.75
CA ALA A 580 -12.32 -3.37 20.96
C ALA A 580 -13.68 -2.65 20.95
N ALA A 581 -14.42 -2.78 19.84
CA ALA A 581 -15.71 -2.13 19.67
C ALA A 581 -16.84 -2.77 20.49
N GLU A 582 -16.65 -4.02 20.95
CA GLU A 582 -17.58 -4.71 21.84
C GLU A 582 -16.79 -5.56 22.86
N GLU A 583 -17.36 -5.76 24.05
CA GLU A 583 -16.88 -6.80 24.96
C GLU A 583 -16.86 -8.15 24.22
N PRO A 584 -15.79 -8.96 24.36
CA PRO A 584 -15.72 -10.26 23.71
C PRO A 584 -16.94 -11.10 24.12
N ARG A 585 -17.82 -11.38 23.16
CA ARG A 585 -18.91 -12.34 23.38
C ARG A 585 -18.26 -13.70 23.58
N GLU A 586 -18.40 -14.27 24.78
CA GLU A 586 -18.02 -15.65 25.03
C GLU A 586 -18.87 -16.56 24.14
N ILE A 587 -18.23 -17.16 23.14
CA ILE A 587 -18.83 -18.22 22.35
C ILE A 587 -18.52 -19.52 23.08
N ASP A 588 -19.56 -20.28 23.42
CA ASP A 588 -19.39 -21.61 23.98
C ASP A 588 -18.84 -22.56 22.91
N LEU A 589 -17.54 -22.86 23.02
CA LEU A 589 -16.82 -23.82 22.18
C LEU A 589 -16.65 -25.18 22.88
N SER A 590 -17.24 -25.39 24.06
CA SER A 590 -17.00 -26.58 24.91
C SER A 590 -17.42 -27.90 24.25
N GLY A 591 -18.26 -27.84 23.22
CA GLY A 591 -18.69 -28.99 22.42
C GLY A 591 -17.89 -29.25 21.13
N LEU A 592 -16.88 -28.44 20.82
CA LEU A 592 -16.06 -28.57 19.61
C LEU A 592 -14.68 -29.10 19.95
N GLU A 593 -14.21 -30.10 19.20
CA GLU A 593 -12.84 -30.59 19.32
C GLU A 593 -11.87 -29.64 18.58
N PRO A 594 -10.89 -29.03 19.28
CA PRO A 594 -9.92 -28.16 18.61
C PRO A 594 -9.02 -28.98 17.69
N LEU A 595 -9.13 -28.75 16.38
CA LEU A 595 -8.26 -29.41 15.40
C LEU A 595 -6.81 -28.87 15.43
N ALA A 596 -6.65 -27.61 15.82
CA ALA A 596 -5.37 -26.96 16.02
C ALA A 596 -5.53 -25.82 17.04
N ALA A 597 -4.50 -25.61 17.86
CA ALA A 597 -4.41 -24.50 18.80
C ALA A 597 -2.95 -24.02 18.88
N GLY A 598 -2.75 -22.74 19.18
CA GLY A 598 -1.41 -22.15 19.28
C GLY A 598 -0.85 -21.62 17.96
N GLY A 599 -1.34 -20.46 17.54
CA GLY A 599 -0.80 -19.66 16.44
C GLY A 599 -0.56 -18.21 16.87
N THR A 600 0.00 -17.40 15.98
CA THR A 600 0.16 -15.95 16.20
C THR A 600 -1.03 -15.21 15.59
N THR A 601 -1.82 -14.53 16.42
CA THR A 601 -2.96 -13.73 15.95
C THR A 601 -2.44 -12.49 15.19
N VAL A 602 -2.73 -12.45 13.88
CA VAL A 602 -2.40 -11.28 13.03
C VAL A 602 -3.52 -10.24 13.08
N CYS A 603 -4.78 -10.67 13.04
CA CYS A 603 -5.95 -9.83 13.21
C CYS A 603 -6.85 -10.48 14.28
N PRO A 604 -7.21 -9.77 15.36
CA PRO A 604 -8.14 -10.31 16.35
C PRO A 604 -9.55 -10.36 15.76
N GLY A 605 -10.35 -11.30 16.27
CA GLY A 605 -11.72 -11.53 15.82
C GLY A 605 -12.03 -13.03 15.76
N VAL A 606 -13.28 -13.35 15.42
CA VAL A 606 -13.74 -14.72 15.19
C VAL A 606 -14.17 -14.82 13.74
N GLY A 607 -13.53 -15.72 12.97
CA GLY A 607 -13.94 -16.09 11.62
C GLY A 607 -14.59 -17.47 11.62
N TYR A 608 -15.62 -17.66 10.80
CA TYR A 608 -16.28 -18.95 10.59
C TYR A 608 -16.63 -19.12 9.11
N GLY A 609 -16.60 -20.36 8.63
CA GLY A 609 -16.81 -20.62 7.21
C GLY A 609 -16.43 -22.03 6.78
N VAL A 610 -16.72 -22.37 5.52
CA VAL A 610 -16.25 -23.62 4.92
C VAL A 610 -14.75 -23.52 4.71
N VAL A 611 -14.01 -24.54 5.15
CA VAL A 611 -12.55 -24.57 4.96
C VAL A 611 -12.23 -24.77 3.49
N ALA A 612 -11.50 -23.81 2.91
CA ALA A 612 -10.96 -23.89 1.55
C ALA A 612 -9.43 -24.01 1.61
N GLN A 613 -8.90 -25.15 1.17
CA GLN A 613 -7.45 -25.34 1.07
C GLN A 613 -6.95 -24.77 -0.25
N VAL A 614 -5.97 -23.87 -0.17
CA VAL A 614 -5.45 -23.16 -1.34
C VAL A 614 -3.93 -23.30 -1.33
N ALA A 615 -3.40 -24.06 -2.29
CA ALA A 615 -1.96 -24.27 -2.44
C ALA A 615 -1.35 -23.34 -3.50
N SER A 616 -2.17 -22.89 -4.46
CA SER A 616 -1.74 -22.11 -5.62
C SER A 616 -2.81 -21.12 -6.09
N ALA A 617 -2.47 -20.29 -7.08
CA ALA A 617 -3.41 -19.35 -7.68
C ALA A 617 -4.56 -20.02 -8.43
N GLU A 618 -4.37 -21.25 -8.92
CA GLU A 618 -5.38 -22.01 -9.66
C GLU A 618 -6.55 -22.42 -8.74
N ASP A 619 -6.26 -22.66 -7.46
CA ASP A 619 -7.25 -23.05 -6.46
C ASP A 619 -8.16 -21.88 -6.06
N LEU A 620 -7.73 -20.63 -6.29
CA LEU A 620 -8.44 -19.44 -5.84
C LEU A 620 -9.82 -19.33 -6.47
N ALA A 621 -9.98 -19.70 -7.74
CA ALA A 621 -11.26 -19.60 -8.44
C ALA A 621 -12.37 -20.43 -7.78
N ALA A 622 -12.01 -21.51 -7.09
CA ALA A 622 -12.92 -22.43 -6.42
C ALA A 622 -13.27 -22.03 -4.98
N VAL A 623 -12.69 -20.95 -4.45
CA VAL A 623 -12.95 -20.48 -3.08
C VAL A 623 -14.37 -19.92 -2.99
N PRO A 624 -15.25 -20.50 -2.15
CA PRO A 624 -16.61 -20.00 -1.96
C PRO A 624 -16.63 -18.71 -1.13
N GLU A 625 -17.76 -17.99 -1.18
CA GLU A 625 -17.99 -16.80 -0.34
C GLU A 625 -18.18 -17.20 1.14
N GLY A 626 -17.53 -16.46 2.06
CA GLY A 626 -17.46 -16.73 3.50
C GLY A 626 -16.61 -17.95 3.86
N ALA A 627 -15.54 -18.24 3.12
CA ALA A 627 -14.69 -19.40 3.31
C ALA A 627 -13.48 -19.13 4.21
N VAL A 628 -13.18 -20.07 5.13
CA VAL A 628 -11.92 -20.04 5.89
C VAL A 628 -10.80 -20.58 5.01
N VAL A 629 -9.98 -19.69 4.46
CA VAL A 629 -8.86 -20.06 3.58
C VAL A 629 -7.67 -20.55 4.40
N ILE A 630 -7.20 -21.76 4.09
CA ILE A 630 -5.99 -22.34 4.66
C ILE A 630 -4.96 -22.53 3.54
N ALA A 631 -3.80 -21.87 3.69
CA ALA A 631 -2.69 -21.98 2.77
C ALA A 631 -1.42 -22.43 3.52
N PRO A 632 -0.53 -23.24 2.91
CA PRO A 632 0.73 -23.65 3.54
C PRO A 632 1.64 -22.47 3.84
N ARG A 633 1.59 -21.43 2.99
CA ARG A 633 2.30 -20.15 3.11
C ARG A 633 1.46 -19.05 2.47
N PRO A 634 1.52 -17.81 2.97
CA PRO A 634 0.91 -16.67 2.28
C PRO A 634 1.52 -16.50 0.89
N PHE A 635 0.69 -16.30 -0.13
CA PHE A 635 1.14 -15.98 -1.49
C PHE A 635 0.29 -14.84 -2.09
N PRO A 636 0.83 -14.06 -3.06
CA PRO A 636 0.19 -12.82 -3.51
C PRO A 636 -1.25 -13.00 -4.01
N GLY A 637 -1.56 -14.12 -4.66
CA GLY A 637 -2.89 -14.40 -5.20
C GLY A 637 -4.00 -14.43 -4.15
N LEU A 638 -3.71 -14.68 -2.86
CA LEU A 638 -4.72 -14.69 -1.81
C LEU A 638 -5.51 -13.37 -1.73
N VAL A 639 -4.91 -12.25 -2.14
CA VAL A 639 -5.58 -10.94 -2.17
C VAL A 639 -6.88 -10.95 -2.98
N THR A 640 -6.98 -11.79 -4.02
CA THR A 640 -8.17 -11.86 -4.89
C THR A 640 -9.37 -12.50 -4.20
N VAL A 641 -9.12 -13.22 -3.10
CA VAL A 641 -10.17 -13.91 -2.34
C VAL A 641 -10.39 -13.31 -0.95
N MET A 642 -9.49 -12.47 -0.45
CA MET A 642 -9.55 -11.90 0.91
C MET A 642 -10.84 -11.14 1.21
N GLN A 643 -11.46 -10.45 0.24
CA GLN A 643 -12.71 -9.73 0.48
C GLN A 643 -13.96 -10.63 0.53
N ARG A 644 -13.87 -11.82 -0.05
CA ARG A 644 -14.99 -12.78 -0.09
C ARG A 644 -14.79 -13.96 0.88
N ALA A 645 -13.61 -14.10 1.47
CA ALA A 645 -13.23 -15.22 2.34
C ALA A 645 -13.50 -14.88 3.80
#